data_AF-A0A428P4R9-F1
#
_entry.id   AF-A0A428P4R9-F1
#
_cell.length_a   1.000
_cell.length_b   1.000
_cell.length_c   1.000
_cell.angle_alpha   90.00
_cell.angle_beta   90.00
_cell.angle_gamma   90.00
#
_symmetry.space_group_name_H-M   'P 1'
#
loop_
_entity.id
_entity.type
_entity.pdbx_description
1 polymer ?
#
loop_
_entity_poly.entity_id
_entity_poly.type
_entity_poly.pdbx_seq_one_letter_code
_entity_poly.pdbx_strand_id
1 'polypeptide(L)'
;MPINIITNTEGKLLNFAGQFSSILATNGMASSISGLTQHKIVPESLYVVLDEGSDPLLANPSSTRFSELKTLALKANSVLWVSMRADGANSSSTADMNMVQEVAKWCVDNLPPVRDVIQSATVFQDGTLENMDAQLFNGAVRPKRIGTLNLHSAFAGDNLEFFVMVSSAAAILGTKGQARYNSGNSFEEGFARQQLAAGSKTHFTTIMPALIGGSDADTTGPERRQMLFRQGATIVEFDEVISLVEYALIVGIDPNAIPNDETYNYPFFTDILQTKDATASTDDDAQQAPATLSQKLAAANTPQETYDVVSEAVTTKIRELIAIGLDDLRLDVPLPDLGIDFLVAIEIKNWIGREFEAPLQTNVLDQVQKSDKNHELVQVNGHPKHGFDCCAASEELPILPLLDLDTVLDLYFGAIKHLLTPPELEHMVTLLQRLSEPGGIGRKLHARLMDRFNDPSIDNWLFKPYLETIFTGRNYPVSPFSTFAGSDTLSNFPHRQAERAAIISLAILEFKQKLESGRLEPTVIGGRPQCMYHHGWLFNSFREALPGIDEMRKMPSENYIAVLRRGHLFKVNLIDEQGQHVPFAKLESTFQAILDKVDDDSWVGILTADERDSWAEMRQVFKNLSPENKRYLDMVEGAAFVVSLDDGAPTTPFERMKSWQLNDGFNRWFDKGLKFVVYSNGVSRSIVEHSIIDGITRNGVDEIKLEEYTCQSSPAINERITHIRARYLQETSIIGFTTWECIDFGQEYLQRHKVPAKGIFETMVQLASKYFLGENHPCWSAISMGHAHKGRPEIIQTYTAELKAFCDAADDSSIEAQKRQILLFAAARSHVANVNRVQQGKGYERTMSAMQTVLKEDEQMPAIYNDPTYISMRPHWLMTGSTDLGGSGGGEFGMVLRYPDSVWVQYVVDAASAKFSIVTGRDRTQRFSS
;
A
#
# COMPACT_ATOMS: atom_id res chain seq x y z
N MET A 1 14.48 34.06 -12.84
CA MET A 1 14.44 35.24 -11.95
C MET A 1 15.59 35.14 -10.96
N PRO A 2 16.36 36.21 -10.70
CA PRO A 2 17.41 36.19 -9.68
C PRO A 2 16.82 36.01 -8.27
N ILE A 3 17.50 35.26 -7.40
CA ILE A 3 17.09 35.05 -6.01
C ILE A 3 18.09 35.74 -5.08
N ASN A 4 17.62 36.70 -4.28
CA ASN A 4 18.46 37.44 -3.33
C ASN A 4 18.05 37.07 -1.90
N ILE A 5 18.90 36.31 -1.22
CA ILE A 5 18.72 35.90 0.17
C ILE A 5 19.25 37.03 1.06
N ILE A 6 18.35 37.61 1.86
CA ILE A 6 18.65 38.64 2.85
C ILE A 6 18.63 37.98 4.22
N THR A 7 19.73 38.06 4.96
CA THR A 7 19.85 37.49 6.31
C THR A 7 20.55 38.49 7.24
N ASN A 8 20.33 38.38 8.54
CA ASN A 8 21.23 38.98 9.53
C ASN A 8 22.63 38.36 9.35
N THR A 9 23.71 39.14 9.56
CA THR A 9 25.04 38.80 9.02
C THR A 9 25.88 37.84 9.87
N GLU A 10 25.34 37.32 10.97
CA GLU A 10 26.05 36.45 11.91
C GLU A 10 25.14 35.29 12.39
N GLY A 11 25.73 34.23 12.95
CA GLY A 11 24.98 33.15 13.62
C GLY A 11 24.49 32.01 12.71
N LYS A 12 23.52 31.23 13.22
CA LYS A 12 23.03 29.99 12.60
C LYS A 12 22.43 30.22 11.21
N LEU A 13 21.68 31.31 11.05
CA LEU A 13 20.99 31.67 9.81
C LEU A 13 21.92 31.83 8.60
N LEU A 14 23.15 32.33 8.79
CA LEU A 14 24.10 32.49 7.69
C LEU A 14 24.56 31.12 7.13
N ASN A 15 24.67 30.10 7.99
CA ASN A 15 24.97 28.73 7.57
C ASN A 15 23.78 28.12 6.80
N PHE A 16 22.56 28.29 7.30
CA PHE A 16 21.35 27.86 6.59
C PHE A 16 21.19 28.58 5.23
N ALA A 17 21.42 29.89 5.17
CA ALA A 17 21.43 30.65 3.91
C ALA A 17 22.48 30.12 2.93
N GLY A 18 23.67 29.74 3.41
CA GLY A 18 24.72 29.09 2.63
C GLY A 18 24.29 27.73 2.05
N GLN A 19 23.67 26.88 2.88
CA GLN A 19 23.14 25.58 2.47
C GLN A 19 22.01 25.74 1.45
N PHE A 20 21.06 26.66 1.71
CA PHE A 20 19.96 26.97 0.81
C PHE A 20 20.44 27.52 -0.53
N SER A 21 21.42 28.44 -0.53
CA SER A 21 22.07 28.94 -1.75
C SER A 21 22.79 27.84 -2.54
N SER A 22 23.43 26.89 -1.85
CA SER A 22 24.03 25.70 -2.46
C SER A 22 22.99 24.80 -3.13
N ILE A 23 21.86 24.53 -2.45
CA ILE A 23 20.73 23.76 -3.00
C ILE A 23 20.14 24.47 -4.24
N LEU A 24 19.95 25.79 -4.19
CA LEU A 24 19.49 26.57 -5.34
C LEU A 24 20.47 26.46 -6.51
N ALA A 25 21.78 26.57 -6.26
CA ALA A 25 22.81 26.43 -7.29
C ALA A 25 22.85 25.01 -7.90
N THR A 26 22.68 23.96 -7.09
CA THR A 26 22.54 22.56 -7.57
C THR A 26 21.32 22.38 -8.48
N ASN A 27 20.25 23.16 -8.26
CA ASN A 27 19.05 23.20 -9.11
C ASN A 27 19.13 24.27 -10.23
N GLY A 28 20.33 24.76 -10.56
CA GLY A 28 20.54 25.73 -11.65
C GLY A 28 20.06 27.16 -11.36
N MET A 29 19.58 27.45 -10.15
CA MET A 29 19.08 28.76 -9.76
C MET A 29 20.19 29.63 -9.17
N ALA A 30 20.61 30.65 -9.91
CA ALA A 30 21.56 31.64 -9.45
C ALA A 30 20.98 32.46 -8.28
N SER A 31 21.63 32.36 -7.12
CA SER A 31 21.27 33.12 -5.92
C SER A 31 22.45 33.90 -5.35
N SER A 32 22.17 34.98 -4.60
CA SER A 32 23.17 35.69 -3.81
C SER A 32 22.73 35.80 -2.35
N ILE A 33 23.66 35.74 -1.41
CA ILE A 33 23.42 35.97 0.03
C ILE A 33 24.03 37.32 0.40
N SER A 34 23.30 38.13 1.17
CA SER A 34 23.78 39.45 1.61
C SER A 34 23.09 39.92 2.90
N GLY A 35 23.78 40.79 3.64
CA GLY A 35 23.15 41.56 4.71
C GLY A 35 22.24 42.65 4.15
N LEU A 36 21.14 42.95 4.85
CA LEU A 36 20.16 43.98 4.46
C LEU A 36 20.81 45.34 4.11
N THR A 37 21.84 45.73 4.86
CA THR A 37 22.61 46.98 4.70
C THR A 37 23.56 47.00 3.48
N GLN A 38 23.83 45.84 2.87
CA GLN A 38 24.88 45.67 1.85
C GLN A 38 24.32 45.43 0.44
N HIS A 39 23.04 45.10 0.29
CA HIS A 39 22.45 44.73 -0.99
C HIS A 39 21.86 45.93 -1.76
N LYS A 40 22.24 46.09 -3.03
CA LYS A 40 21.63 47.07 -3.92
C LYS A 40 20.39 46.46 -4.58
N ILE A 41 19.21 46.81 -4.07
CA ILE A 41 17.93 46.23 -4.51
C ILE A 41 17.68 46.46 -6.02
N VAL A 42 17.31 45.37 -6.71
CA VAL A 42 17.08 45.30 -8.16
C VAL A 42 15.62 44.90 -8.41
N PRO A 43 14.89 45.59 -9.32
CA PRO A 43 13.59 45.12 -9.79
C PRO A 43 13.65 43.72 -10.41
N GLU A 44 12.49 43.07 -10.60
CA GLU A 44 12.38 41.76 -11.28
C GLU A 44 13.21 40.62 -10.64
N SER A 45 13.48 40.72 -9.34
CA SER A 45 14.14 39.68 -8.54
C SER A 45 13.25 39.23 -7.38
N LEU A 46 13.36 37.95 -7.00
CA LEU A 46 12.74 37.41 -5.79
C LEU A 46 13.67 37.66 -4.60
N TYR A 47 13.12 38.25 -3.54
CA TYR A 47 13.83 38.45 -2.29
C TYR A 47 13.35 37.46 -1.24
N VAL A 48 14.26 36.69 -0.66
CA VAL A 48 13.99 35.76 0.44
C VAL A 48 14.59 36.35 1.70
N VAL A 49 13.75 36.89 2.58
CA VAL A 49 14.17 37.46 3.87
C VAL A 49 14.15 36.35 4.91
N LEU A 50 15.32 36.04 5.48
CA LEU A 50 15.50 35.05 6.53
C LEU A 50 15.71 35.77 7.87
N ASP A 51 14.85 35.48 8.83
CA ASP A 51 14.68 36.23 10.07
C ASP A 51 14.73 35.30 11.29
N GLU A 52 15.26 35.75 12.43
CA GLU A 52 15.39 34.90 13.64
C GLU A 52 14.38 35.32 14.70
N GLY A 53 13.59 34.39 15.22
CA GLY A 53 12.61 34.65 16.29
C GLY A 53 13.21 35.12 17.62
N SER A 54 14.55 35.07 17.76
CA SER A 54 15.33 35.55 18.92
C SER A 54 15.89 36.97 18.75
N ASP A 55 16.25 37.38 17.53
CA ASP A 55 16.56 38.79 17.16
C ASP A 55 15.84 39.15 15.85
N PRO A 56 14.51 39.34 15.87
CA PRO A 56 13.79 39.68 14.64
C PRO A 56 14.30 40.99 14.03
N LEU A 57 14.37 41.04 12.70
CA LEU A 57 14.70 42.24 11.91
C LEU A 57 13.80 43.45 12.25
N LEU A 58 12.63 43.21 12.84
CA LEU A 58 11.66 44.20 13.31
C LEU A 58 11.78 44.53 14.82
N ALA A 59 12.47 43.71 15.62
CA ALA A 59 12.53 43.84 17.08
C ALA A 59 13.59 44.84 17.59
N ASN A 60 14.68 45.03 16.84
CA ASN A 60 15.74 46.00 17.13
C ASN A 60 15.77 47.14 16.09
N PRO A 61 14.80 48.09 16.14
CA PRO A 61 14.64 49.12 15.13
C PRO A 61 15.71 50.21 15.20
N SER A 62 16.21 50.61 14.04
CA SER A 62 16.91 51.88 13.83
C SER A 62 16.34 52.60 12.62
N SER A 63 16.48 53.92 12.55
CA SER A 63 16.02 54.71 11.40
C SER A 63 16.66 54.24 10.09
N THR A 64 17.89 53.73 10.14
CA THR A 64 18.60 53.10 9.01
C THR A 64 17.93 51.77 8.61
N ARG A 65 17.80 50.80 9.54
CA ARG A 65 17.17 49.48 9.26
C ARG A 65 15.76 49.62 8.71
N PHE A 66 14.96 50.52 9.28
CA PHE A 66 13.60 50.80 8.81
C PHE A 66 13.56 51.39 7.39
N SER A 67 14.50 52.27 7.05
CA SER A 67 14.65 52.82 5.70
C SER A 67 15.07 51.76 4.68
N GLU A 68 15.89 50.79 5.09
CA GLU A 68 16.35 49.68 4.24
C GLU A 68 15.22 48.67 3.97
N LEU A 69 14.49 48.22 5.01
CA LEU A 69 13.28 47.39 4.85
C LEU A 69 12.21 48.10 4.00
N LYS A 70 11.98 49.40 4.22
CA LYS A 70 11.10 50.22 3.39
C LYS A 70 11.57 50.29 1.93
N THR A 71 12.88 50.37 1.69
CA THR A 71 13.43 50.39 0.32
C THR A 71 13.31 49.04 -0.37
N LEU A 72 13.42 47.93 0.38
CA LEU A 72 13.22 46.57 -0.10
C LEU A 72 11.76 46.36 -0.53
N ALA A 73 10.81 46.60 0.38
CA ALA A 73 9.38 46.43 0.14
C ALA A 73 8.83 47.32 -1.00
N LEU A 74 9.42 48.50 -1.24
CA LEU A 74 9.01 49.43 -2.30
C LEU A 74 9.69 49.21 -3.67
N LYS A 75 10.63 48.26 -3.79
CA LYS A 75 11.40 48.04 -5.04
C LYS A 75 11.53 46.58 -5.48
N ALA A 76 11.25 45.63 -4.61
CA ALA A 76 11.13 44.22 -4.97
C ALA A 76 9.75 43.94 -5.57
N ASN A 77 9.69 43.22 -6.69
CA ASN A 77 8.41 42.77 -7.27
C ASN A 77 7.85 41.54 -6.53
N SER A 78 8.68 40.84 -5.75
CA SER A 78 8.29 39.66 -4.97
C SER A 78 9.20 39.52 -3.75
N VAL A 79 8.60 39.40 -2.57
CA VAL A 79 9.30 39.19 -1.29
C VAL A 79 8.66 38.01 -0.56
N LEU A 80 9.47 37.03 -0.19
CA LEU A 80 9.12 35.91 0.68
C LEU A 80 9.82 36.12 2.02
N TRP A 81 9.08 36.30 3.11
CA TRP A 81 9.63 36.46 4.45
C TRP A 81 9.49 35.15 5.22
N VAL A 82 10.60 34.61 5.72
CA VAL A 82 10.68 33.34 6.43
C VAL A 82 11.33 33.59 7.79
N SER A 83 10.56 33.41 8.86
CA SER A 83 11.06 33.55 10.24
C SER A 83 11.31 32.17 10.86
N MET A 84 12.51 31.96 11.38
CA MET A 84 12.88 30.73 12.09
C MET A 84 12.61 30.86 13.60
N ARG A 85 12.15 29.77 14.22
CA ARG A 85 11.84 29.74 15.65
C ARG A 85 13.10 29.80 16.53
N ALA A 86 13.01 30.53 17.64
CA ALA A 86 14.02 30.52 18.70
C ALA A 86 13.99 29.23 19.53
N ASP A 87 15.17 28.73 19.94
CA ASP A 87 15.29 27.54 20.80
C ASP A 87 14.55 27.76 22.14
N GLY A 88 13.91 26.70 22.65
CA GLY A 88 12.84 26.81 23.65
C GLY A 88 13.28 27.25 25.04
N ALA A 89 12.83 28.44 25.47
CA ALA A 89 12.65 28.81 26.88
C ALA A 89 11.72 30.03 27.09
N ASN A 90 11.89 31.09 26.29
CA ASN A 90 11.44 32.45 26.65
C ASN A 90 10.47 33.12 25.64
N SER A 91 9.86 32.37 24.70
CA SER A 91 8.91 32.93 23.72
C SER A 91 7.54 33.26 24.33
N SER A 92 7.48 34.25 25.22
CA SER A 92 6.24 34.86 25.76
C SER A 92 5.65 35.93 24.82
N SER A 93 6.21 36.06 23.62
CA SER A 93 5.93 37.05 22.59
C SER A 93 4.58 36.86 21.88
N THR A 94 3.49 37.09 22.61
CA THR A 94 2.33 37.73 21.96
C THR A 94 2.79 39.05 21.36
N ALA A 95 2.65 39.22 20.04
CA ALA A 95 2.88 40.49 19.39
C ALA A 95 2.06 41.59 20.09
N ASP A 96 2.74 42.62 20.58
CA ASP A 96 2.12 43.70 21.36
C ASP A 96 1.00 44.35 20.54
N MET A 97 -0.14 44.63 21.17
CA MET A 97 -1.29 45.25 20.48
C MET A 97 -0.90 46.60 19.86
N ASN A 98 -0.03 47.37 20.52
CA ASN A 98 0.51 48.62 19.99
C ASN A 98 1.36 48.37 18.74
N MET A 99 2.23 47.35 18.76
CA MET A 99 3.10 46.99 17.63
C MET A 99 2.29 46.46 16.44
N VAL A 100 1.27 45.62 16.66
CA VAL A 100 0.38 45.12 15.60
C VAL A 100 -0.43 46.27 15.00
N GLN A 101 -0.88 47.23 15.82
CA GLN A 101 -1.55 48.44 15.33
C GLN A 101 -0.61 49.41 14.59
N GLU A 102 0.64 49.56 15.01
CA GLU A 102 1.65 50.34 14.28
C GLU A 102 1.98 49.72 12.92
N VAL A 103 2.14 48.39 12.86
CA VAL A 103 2.35 47.67 11.59
C VAL A 103 1.14 47.77 10.68
N ALA A 104 -0.07 47.52 11.18
CA ALA A 104 -1.29 47.61 10.37
C ALA A 104 -1.56 49.05 9.89
N LYS A 105 -1.33 50.05 10.77
CA LYS A 105 -1.38 51.46 10.38
C LYS A 105 -0.36 51.78 9.29
N TRP A 106 0.88 51.29 9.42
CA TRP A 106 1.89 51.47 8.37
C TRP A 106 1.46 50.82 7.05
N CYS A 107 0.89 49.62 7.08
CA CYS A 107 0.35 48.95 5.89
C CYS A 107 -0.77 49.77 5.25
N VAL A 108 -1.75 50.24 6.02
CA VAL A 108 -2.86 51.09 5.53
C VAL A 108 -2.35 52.44 4.98
N ASP A 109 -1.30 53.02 5.57
CA ASP A 109 -0.73 54.30 5.14
C ASP A 109 0.28 54.18 3.96
N ASN A 110 0.80 52.98 3.63
CA ASN A 110 1.93 52.82 2.69
C ASN A 110 1.81 51.68 1.65
N LEU A 111 0.88 50.73 1.80
CA LEU A 111 0.66 49.60 0.88
C LEU A 111 -0.71 49.68 0.19
N PRO A 112 -0.97 48.90 -0.87
CA PRO A 112 -2.34 48.56 -1.27
C PRO A 112 -3.10 47.95 -0.08
N PRO A 113 -4.44 48.10 0.00
CA PRO A 113 -5.21 47.58 1.12
C PRO A 113 -4.98 46.08 1.34
N VAL A 114 -4.64 45.70 2.57
CA VAL A 114 -4.52 44.30 2.98
C VAL A 114 -5.90 43.66 2.91
N ARG A 115 -6.07 42.73 1.96
CA ARG A 115 -7.32 41.97 1.83
C ARG A 115 -7.40 40.78 2.77
N ASP A 116 -6.28 40.11 3.01
CA ASP A 116 -6.30 38.79 3.62
C ASP A 116 -5.33 38.72 4.80
N VAL A 117 -5.78 38.08 5.88
CA VAL A 117 -4.97 37.82 7.08
C VAL A 117 -4.97 36.32 7.37
N ILE A 118 -3.78 35.75 7.53
CA ILE A 118 -3.60 34.35 7.93
C ILE A 118 -2.94 34.33 9.33
N GLN A 119 -3.61 33.68 10.27
CA GLN A 119 -3.13 33.45 11.63
C GLN A 119 -2.72 31.97 11.78
N SER A 120 -1.46 31.71 12.07
CA SER A 120 -0.91 30.35 12.28
C SER A 120 -0.12 30.21 13.59
N ALA A 121 -0.05 31.25 14.43
CA ALA A 121 0.79 31.28 15.62
C ALA A 121 0.39 30.21 16.66
N THR A 122 1.27 29.24 16.87
CA THR A 122 1.02 28.05 17.71
C THR A 122 2.17 27.81 18.69
N VAL A 123 1.84 27.41 19.92
CA VAL A 123 2.80 27.01 20.96
C VAL A 123 2.32 25.71 21.61
N PHE A 124 3.12 24.65 21.52
CA PHE A 124 2.84 23.36 22.16
C PHE A 124 3.45 23.32 23.56
N GLN A 125 2.61 23.07 24.57
CA GLN A 125 3.00 22.88 25.98
C GLN A 125 2.03 21.90 26.64
N ASP A 126 2.26 20.60 26.43
CA ASP A 126 1.37 19.55 26.94
C ASP A 126 1.58 19.30 28.46
N GLY A 127 0.59 18.69 29.12
CA GLY A 127 0.61 18.36 30.55
C GLY A 127 -0.78 18.02 31.10
N THR A 128 -0.85 17.28 32.21
CA THR A 128 -2.12 17.01 32.89
C THR A 128 -2.70 18.29 33.51
N LEU A 129 -4.02 18.32 33.70
CA LEU A 129 -4.71 19.48 34.28
C LEU A 129 -4.32 19.72 35.74
N GLU A 130 -3.96 18.65 36.47
CA GLU A 130 -3.44 18.76 37.85
C GLU A 130 -2.11 19.50 37.94
N ASN A 131 -1.25 19.38 36.92
CA ASN A 131 0.08 20.00 36.84
C ASN A 131 0.06 21.30 36.02
N MET A 132 -1.02 22.09 36.15
CA MET A 132 -1.29 23.23 35.27
C MET A 132 -1.59 24.52 36.05
N ASP A 133 -0.57 25.35 36.22
CA ASP A 133 -0.76 26.73 36.69
C ASP A 133 -1.29 27.67 35.58
N ALA A 134 -1.71 28.87 36.00
CA ALA A 134 -2.27 29.88 35.11
C ALA A 134 -1.23 30.52 34.15
N GLN A 135 0.06 30.52 34.48
CA GLN A 135 1.12 31.05 33.61
C GLN A 135 1.35 30.09 32.42
N LEU A 136 1.46 28.79 32.70
CA LEU A 136 1.58 27.73 31.70
C LEU A 136 0.33 27.64 30.82
N PHE A 137 -0.88 27.69 31.39
CA PHE A 137 -2.12 27.74 30.61
C PHE A 137 -2.14 28.92 29.63
N ASN A 138 -1.80 30.12 30.12
CA ASN A 138 -1.75 31.31 29.27
C ASN A 138 -0.62 31.25 28.22
N GLY A 139 0.48 30.54 28.47
CA GLY A 139 1.61 30.42 27.53
C GLY A 139 1.20 29.89 26.16
N ALA A 140 0.42 28.81 26.12
CA ALA A 140 -0.06 28.21 24.86
C ALA A 140 -1.35 28.85 24.31
N VAL A 141 -2.23 29.39 25.16
CA VAL A 141 -3.51 30.00 24.72
C VAL A 141 -3.32 31.40 24.15
N ARG A 142 -2.36 32.18 24.68
CA ARG A 142 -2.22 33.61 24.31
C ARG A 142 -1.90 33.88 22.83
N PRO A 143 -1.07 33.10 22.10
CA PRO A 143 -0.86 33.32 20.66
C PRO A 143 -2.16 33.24 19.85
N LYS A 144 -2.95 32.18 20.06
CA LYS A 144 -4.23 31.91 19.36
C LYS A 144 -5.38 32.79 19.80
N ARG A 145 -5.38 33.26 21.06
CA ARG A 145 -6.40 34.19 21.57
C ARG A 145 -6.05 35.67 21.34
N ILE A 146 -4.93 36.12 21.91
CA ILE A 146 -4.54 37.53 21.91
C ILE A 146 -3.95 37.94 20.55
N GLY A 147 -3.17 37.08 19.90
CA GLY A 147 -2.67 37.35 18.54
C GLY A 147 -3.82 37.55 17.54
N THR A 148 -4.82 36.67 17.57
CA THR A 148 -6.02 36.76 16.73
C THR A 148 -6.83 38.03 17.00
N LEU A 149 -7.06 38.37 18.27
CA LEU A 149 -7.73 39.62 18.64
C LEU A 149 -6.93 40.87 18.24
N ASN A 150 -5.60 40.84 18.33
CA ASN A 150 -4.74 41.96 17.93
C ASN A 150 -4.74 42.14 16.41
N LEU A 151 -4.57 41.06 15.63
CA LEU A 151 -4.65 41.07 14.18
C LEU A 151 -6.01 41.57 13.69
N HIS A 152 -7.11 41.03 14.25
CA HIS A 152 -8.45 41.49 13.94
C HIS A 152 -8.65 42.98 14.25
N SER A 153 -8.26 43.42 15.46
CA SER A 153 -8.42 44.83 15.88
C SER A 153 -7.55 45.83 15.10
N ALA A 154 -6.62 45.34 14.29
CA ALA A 154 -5.69 46.16 13.51
C ALA A 154 -5.99 46.15 12.01
N PHE A 155 -6.53 45.04 11.46
CA PHE A 155 -6.81 44.88 10.03
C PHE A 155 -8.31 44.85 9.65
N ALA A 156 -9.24 44.76 10.61
CA ALA A 156 -10.67 44.73 10.31
C ALA A 156 -11.17 46.05 9.68
N GLY A 157 -11.85 45.94 8.53
CA GLY A 157 -12.47 47.04 7.81
C GLY A 157 -13.05 46.58 6.47
N ASP A 158 -13.70 47.49 5.73
CA ASP A 158 -14.40 47.18 4.46
C ASP A 158 -13.53 46.62 3.32
N ASN A 159 -12.19 46.64 3.47
CA ASN A 159 -11.24 46.12 2.47
C ASN A 159 -10.79 44.68 2.76
N LEU A 160 -11.10 44.12 3.95
CA LEU A 160 -10.64 42.81 4.38
C LEU A 160 -11.61 41.73 3.88
N GLU A 161 -11.16 40.90 2.96
CA GLU A 161 -11.93 39.87 2.25
C GLU A 161 -11.91 38.54 3.03
N PHE A 162 -10.74 38.04 3.44
CA PHE A 162 -10.60 36.82 4.24
C PHE A 162 -9.80 36.99 5.55
N PHE A 163 -10.20 36.24 6.59
CA PHE A 163 -9.42 36.06 7.82
C PHE A 163 -9.36 34.57 8.17
N VAL A 164 -8.22 33.95 7.88
CA VAL A 164 -7.97 32.50 7.98
C VAL A 164 -7.22 32.18 9.27
N MET A 165 -7.69 31.21 10.05
CA MET A 165 -7.03 30.74 11.28
C MET A 165 -6.66 29.26 11.17
N VAL A 166 -5.36 28.94 11.27
CA VAL A 166 -4.86 27.55 11.28
C VAL A 166 -5.01 26.99 12.69
N SER A 167 -6.15 26.34 12.90
CA SER A 167 -6.63 25.69 14.13
C SER A 167 -6.17 24.21 14.16
N SER A 168 -6.94 23.32 14.79
CA SER A 168 -6.72 21.86 14.74
C SER A 168 -7.98 21.09 15.12
N ALA A 169 -8.13 19.87 14.58
CA ALA A 169 -9.17 18.93 14.98
C ALA A 169 -9.19 18.63 16.51
N ALA A 170 -8.07 18.88 17.21
CA ALA A 170 -7.99 18.82 18.68
C ALA A 170 -8.96 19.79 19.40
N ALA A 171 -9.47 20.83 18.73
CA ALA A 171 -10.52 21.73 19.23
C ALA A 171 -11.89 21.04 19.41
N ILE A 172 -12.13 19.97 18.64
CA ILE A 172 -13.38 19.20 18.55
C ILE A 172 -13.22 17.86 19.27
N LEU A 173 -12.15 17.12 18.94
CA LEU A 173 -11.91 15.76 19.43
C LEU A 173 -11.33 15.72 20.85
N GLY A 174 -10.61 16.76 21.26
CA GLY A 174 -10.05 16.91 22.61
C GLY A 174 -8.92 15.93 22.96
N THR A 175 -7.67 16.26 22.61
CA THR A 175 -6.52 15.40 22.94
C THR A 175 -6.19 15.41 24.43
N LYS A 176 -5.98 14.20 25.01
CA LYS A 176 -5.55 14.02 26.41
C LYS A 176 -4.22 14.72 26.67
N GLY A 177 -4.12 15.45 27.79
CA GLY A 177 -2.92 16.23 28.13
C GLY A 177 -2.73 17.53 27.33
N GLN A 178 -3.64 17.91 26.44
CA GLN A 178 -3.51 19.10 25.59
C GLN A 178 -4.52 20.22 25.90
N ALA A 179 -5.10 20.25 27.11
CA ALA A 179 -6.17 21.20 27.47
C ALA A 179 -5.86 22.67 27.12
N ARG A 180 -4.58 23.09 27.21
CA ARG A 180 -4.12 24.43 26.82
C ARG A 180 -4.22 24.67 25.31
N TYR A 181 -3.73 23.74 24.50
CA TYR A 181 -3.76 23.81 23.03
C TYR A 181 -5.20 23.74 22.51
N ASN A 182 -5.98 22.79 23.01
CA ASN A 182 -7.41 22.65 22.68
C ASN A 182 -8.15 23.97 22.97
N SER A 183 -7.96 24.57 24.15
CA SER A 183 -8.56 25.87 24.51
C SER A 183 -8.16 27.02 23.57
N GLY A 184 -6.95 27.01 23.02
CA GLY A 184 -6.49 28.00 22.05
C GLY A 184 -7.19 27.86 20.70
N ASN A 185 -7.29 26.64 20.18
CA ASN A 185 -7.97 26.36 18.91
C ASN A 185 -9.50 26.57 19.03
N SER A 186 -10.14 26.09 20.11
CA SER A 186 -11.57 26.30 20.36
C SER A 186 -11.96 27.78 20.48
N PHE A 187 -11.02 28.67 20.85
CA PHE A 187 -11.25 30.12 20.78
C PHE A 187 -11.36 30.61 19.33
N GLU A 188 -10.50 30.14 18.42
CA GLU A 188 -10.53 30.52 16.99
C GLU A 188 -11.82 30.00 16.33
N GLU A 189 -12.24 28.76 16.63
CA GLU A 189 -13.54 28.21 16.20
C GLU A 189 -14.74 29.02 16.72
N GLY A 190 -14.67 29.48 17.97
CA GLY A 190 -15.69 30.35 18.56
C GLY A 190 -15.72 31.73 17.92
N PHE A 191 -14.53 32.29 17.65
CA PHE A 191 -14.36 33.61 17.07
C PHE A 191 -14.83 33.68 15.62
N ALA A 192 -14.49 32.69 14.78
CA ALA A 192 -14.96 32.63 13.39
C ALA A 192 -16.50 32.61 13.31
N ARG A 193 -17.13 31.72 14.08
CA ARG A 193 -18.61 31.61 14.15
C ARG A 193 -19.26 32.87 14.72
N GLN A 194 -18.67 33.50 15.75
CA GLN A 194 -19.17 34.77 16.30
C GLN A 194 -19.16 35.89 15.24
N GLN A 195 -18.09 36.01 14.47
CA GLN A 195 -17.96 37.08 13.46
C GLN A 195 -18.93 36.90 12.29
N LEU A 196 -19.18 35.66 11.86
CA LEU A 196 -20.20 35.37 10.84
C LEU A 196 -21.63 35.57 11.37
N ALA A 197 -21.92 35.13 12.60
CA ALA A 197 -23.21 35.38 13.25
C ALA A 197 -23.49 36.88 13.47
N ALA A 198 -22.44 37.70 13.59
CA ALA A 198 -22.55 39.16 13.65
C ALA A 198 -22.76 39.85 12.28
N GLY A 199 -22.82 39.09 11.18
CA GLY A 199 -23.02 39.64 9.82
C GLY A 199 -21.79 40.33 9.23
N SER A 200 -20.59 39.83 9.55
CA SER A 200 -19.34 40.31 8.96
C SER A 200 -19.35 40.27 7.42
N LYS A 201 -18.72 41.26 6.79
CA LYS A 201 -18.40 41.25 5.35
C LYS A 201 -17.14 40.43 5.03
N THR A 202 -16.20 40.37 5.97
CA THR A 202 -15.00 39.52 5.88
C THR A 202 -15.39 38.06 6.12
N HIS A 203 -14.89 37.16 5.28
CA HIS A 203 -14.99 35.72 5.43
C HIS A 203 -14.00 35.23 6.50
N PHE A 204 -14.49 35.08 7.74
CA PHE A 204 -13.75 34.43 8.81
C PHE A 204 -13.84 32.91 8.67
N THR A 205 -12.70 32.22 8.67
CA THR A 205 -12.66 30.76 8.53
C THR A 205 -11.52 30.12 9.34
N THR A 206 -11.72 28.87 9.73
CA THR A 206 -10.72 28.03 10.38
C THR A 206 -10.30 26.89 9.45
N ILE A 207 -9.07 26.39 9.64
CA ILE A 207 -8.54 25.19 8.98
C ILE A 207 -8.05 24.27 10.10
N MET A 208 -8.55 23.03 10.13
CA MET A 208 -8.39 22.12 11.28
C MET A 208 -7.64 20.82 10.92
N PRO A 209 -6.33 20.88 10.62
CA PRO A 209 -5.54 19.66 10.42
C PRO A 209 -5.48 18.82 11.72
N ALA A 210 -5.42 17.50 11.57
CA ALA A 210 -5.31 16.58 12.70
C ALA A 210 -3.84 16.44 13.16
N LEU A 211 -2.91 16.27 12.20
CA LEU A 211 -1.47 16.39 12.38
C LEU A 211 -0.87 16.97 11.09
N ILE A 212 0.08 17.92 11.19
CA ILE A 212 0.78 18.47 10.02
C ILE A 212 2.13 17.76 9.87
N GLY A 213 2.41 17.25 8.67
CA GLY A 213 3.68 16.60 8.34
C GLY A 213 4.89 17.52 8.56
N GLY A 214 5.94 17.01 9.21
CA GLY A 214 7.16 17.77 9.50
C GLY A 214 7.05 18.82 10.62
N SER A 215 5.88 18.98 11.25
CA SER A 215 5.70 19.93 12.36
C SER A 215 6.34 19.46 13.68
N ASP A 216 6.48 20.35 14.67
CA ASP A 216 6.95 20.00 16.03
C ASP A 216 6.12 18.86 16.66
N ALA A 217 4.81 18.81 16.41
CA ALA A 217 3.92 17.78 16.94
C ALA A 217 4.15 16.39 16.29
N ASP A 218 4.79 16.37 15.13
CA ASP A 218 5.07 15.18 14.31
C ASP A 218 6.52 14.70 14.52
N THR A 219 7.48 15.63 14.55
CA THR A 219 8.93 15.35 14.69
C THR A 219 9.36 14.97 16.10
N THR A 220 8.62 15.35 17.14
CA THR A 220 9.02 15.10 18.55
C THR A 220 8.64 13.73 19.12
N GLY A 221 7.98 12.85 18.35
CA GLY A 221 7.67 11.50 18.83
C GLY A 221 7.03 10.55 17.81
N PRO A 222 7.77 9.56 17.27
CA PRO A 222 7.19 8.52 16.40
C PRO A 222 6.02 7.76 17.05
N GLU A 223 6.08 7.56 18.38
CA GLU A 223 5.00 6.95 19.16
C GLU A 223 3.72 7.79 19.15
N ARG A 224 3.83 9.13 19.11
CA ARG A 224 2.70 10.07 19.03
C ARG A 224 2.05 10.06 17.65
N ARG A 225 2.86 10.10 16.59
CA ARG A 225 2.41 9.90 15.20
C ARG A 225 1.64 8.58 15.08
N GLN A 226 2.19 7.49 15.62
CA GLN A 226 1.53 6.18 15.58
C GLN A 226 0.28 6.11 16.47
N MET A 227 0.22 6.82 17.60
CA MET A 227 -1.00 6.92 18.42
C MET A 227 -2.12 7.65 17.68
N LEU A 228 -1.83 8.76 17.00
CA LEU A 228 -2.83 9.53 16.24
C LEU A 228 -3.39 8.73 15.06
N PHE A 229 -2.55 7.98 14.34
CA PHE A 229 -3.01 7.03 13.31
C PHE A 229 -3.96 5.95 13.88
N ARG A 230 -3.71 5.43 15.10
CA ARG A 230 -4.64 4.50 15.79
C ARG A 230 -5.97 5.14 16.19
N GLN A 231 -6.09 6.47 16.13
CA GLN A 231 -7.32 7.23 16.40
C GLN A 231 -7.99 7.71 15.09
N GLY A 232 -7.56 7.21 13.92
CA GLY A 232 -8.11 7.58 12.62
C GLY A 232 -7.64 8.94 12.09
N ALA A 233 -6.73 9.63 12.78
CA ALA A 233 -6.17 10.87 12.29
C ALA A 233 -5.16 10.62 11.16
N THR A 234 -5.39 11.23 10.01
CA THR A 234 -4.41 11.32 8.92
C THR A 234 -3.38 12.41 9.21
N ILE A 235 -2.18 12.25 8.68
CA ILE A 235 -1.26 13.38 8.47
C ILE A 235 -1.80 14.18 7.30
N VAL A 236 -1.74 15.51 7.41
CA VAL A 236 -1.91 16.46 6.31
C VAL A 236 -0.52 17.00 6.01
N GLU A 237 0.01 16.76 4.81
CA GLU A 237 1.34 17.25 4.43
C GLU A 237 1.32 18.77 4.21
N PHE A 238 2.50 19.41 4.26
CA PHE A 238 2.57 20.88 4.23
C PHE A 238 1.91 21.48 2.98
N ASP A 239 2.12 20.86 1.80
CA ASP A 239 1.51 21.29 0.54
C ASP A 239 -0.02 21.11 0.51
N GLU A 240 -0.55 20.14 1.26
CA GLU A 240 -2.00 19.96 1.46
C GLU A 240 -2.57 21.04 2.40
N VAL A 241 -1.82 21.46 3.43
CA VAL A 241 -2.20 22.61 4.27
C VAL A 241 -2.21 23.90 3.46
N ILE A 242 -1.23 24.11 2.56
CA ILE A 242 -1.24 25.24 1.62
C ILE A 242 -2.44 25.14 0.66
N SER A 243 -2.75 23.96 0.13
CA SER A 243 -3.93 23.74 -0.72
C SER A 243 -5.24 24.06 -0.01
N LEU A 244 -5.35 23.76 1.29
CA LEU A 244 -6.49 24.13 2.14
C LEU A 244 -6.57 25.64 2.40
N VAL A 245 -5.44 26.33 2.52
CA VAL A 245 -5.39 27.81 2.60
C VAL A 245 -5.82 28.44 1.28
N GLU A 246 -5.33 27.95 0.14
CA GLU A 246 -5.75 28.43 -1.19
C GLU A 246 -7.25 28.19 -1.42
N TYR A 247 -7.77 27.01 -1.08
CA TYR A 247 -9.21 26.72 -1.14
C TYR A 247 -10.02 27.67 -0.24
N ALA A 248 -9.56 27.92 0.98
CA ALA A 248 -10.21 28.84 1.91
C ALA A 248 -10.24 30.30 1.40
N LEU A 249 -9.25 30.72 0.61
CA LEU A 249 -9.16 32.06 -0.01
C LEU A 249 -9.87 32.17 -1.38
N ILE A 250 -10.18 31.05 -2.04
CA ILE A 250 -10.84 31.03 -3.36
C ILE A 250 -12.35 30.76 -3.26
N VAL A 251 -12.75 29.83 -2.38
CA VAL A 251 -14.13 29.34 -2.26
C VAL A 251 -14.76 29.75 -0.92
N GLY A 252 -13.95 29.91 0.12
CA GLY A 252 -14.40 29.97 1.50
C GLY A 252 -14.78 28.59 2.04
N ILE A 253 -14.54 28.37 3.33
CA ILE A 253 -15.07 27.23 4.08
C ILE A 253 -16.10 27.80 5.06
N ASP A 254 -17.28 27.18 5.18
CA ASP A 254 -18.30 27.61 6.14
C ASP A 254 -18.01 27.02 7.52
N PRO A 255 -17.70 27.84 8.55
CA PRO A 255 -17.49 27.36 9.93
C PRO A 255 -18.78 26.83 10.59
N ASN A 256 -19.94 26.96 9.95
CA ASN A 256 -21.20 26.36 10.39
C ASN A 256 -21.41 24.95 9.80
N ALA A 257 -20.59 24.51 8.83
CA ALA A 257 -20.50 23.11 8.41
C ALA A 257 -19.71 22.23 9.40
N ILE A 258 -19.09 22.85 10.42
CA ILE A 258 -18.41 22.19 11.54
C ILE A 258 -19.47 21.69 12.55
N PRO A 259 -19.36 20.47 13.11
CA PRO A 259 -20.32 19.93 14.06
C PRO A 259 -20.68 20.87 15.22
N ASN A 260 -21.97 21.21 15.31
CA ASN A 260 -22.58 21.89 16.45
C ASN A 260 -23.11 20.87 17.48
N ASP A 261 -23.62 21.33 18.64
CA ASP A 261 -24.15 20.47 19.70
C ASP A 261 -25.30 19.54 19.23
N GLU A 262 -26.06 19.91 18.21
CA GLU A 262 -27.08 19.05 17.59
C GLU A 262 -26.43 17.98 16.68
N THR A 263 -25.33 18.32 16.01
CA THR A 263 -24.59 17.44 15.09
C THR A 263 -23.91 16.29 15.83
N TYR A 264 -23.46 16.48 17.08
CA TYR A 264 -22.93 15.37 17.88
C TYR A 264 -23.97 14.25 18.16
N ASN A 265 -25.27 14.54 17.98
CA ASN A 265 -26.33 13.52 18.07
C ASN A 265 -26.54 12.71 16.78
N TYR A 266 -25.79 12.97 15.71
CA TYR A 266 -25.76 12.06 14.56
C TYR A 266 -25.06 10.74 14.92
N PRO A 267 -25.50 9.58 14.39
CA PRO A 267 -24.89 8.27 14.65
C PRO A 267 -23.39 8.17 14.34
N PHE A 268 -22.85 9.09 13.53
CA PHE A 268 -21.42 9.18 13.24
C PHE A 268 -20.59 9.72 14.43
N PHE A 269 -21.20 10.50 15.32
CA PHE A 269 -20.54 11.15 16.46
C PHE A 269 -20.96 10.58 17.83
N THR A 270 -21.98 9.70 17.89
CA THR A 270 -22.47 9.12 19.16
C THR A 270 -21.41 8.30 19.89
N ASP A 271 -20.49 7.63 19.20
CA ASP A 271 -19.38 6.89 19.84
C ASP A 271 -18.42 7.84 20.59
N ILE A 272 -18.27 9.09 20.13
CA ILE A 272 -17.46 10.12 20.80
C ILE A 272 -18.18 10.58 22.08
N LEU A 273 -19.51 10.77 22.02
CA LEU A 273 -20.32 11.11 23.19
C LEU A 273 -20.32 10.00 24.26
N GLN A 274 -20.41 8.72 23.87
CA GLN A 274 -20.44 7.60 24.83
C GLN A 274 -19.18 7.51 25.71
N THR A 275 -18.05 8.11 25.30
CA THR A 275 -16.86 8.20 26.16
C THR A 275 -17.00 9.13 27.37
N LYS A 276 -18.08 9.94 27.46
CA LYS A 276 -18.44 10.71 28.67
C LYS A 276 -19.22 9.89 29.70
N ASP A 277 -20.13 9.03 29.26
CA ASP A 277 -21.05 8.33 30.18
C ASP A 277 -20.41 7.09 30.83
N ALA A 278 -19.36 6.53 30.21
CA ALA A 278 -18.61 5.38 30.70
C ALA A 278 -17.84 5.58 32.04
N THR A 279 -17.98 6.73 32.69
CA THR A 279 -17.42 7.03 34.03
C THR A 279 -18.48 7.46 35.06
N ALA A 280 -19.77 7.33 34.75
CA ALA A 280 -20.89 7.81 35.58
C ALA A 280 -21.76 6.69 36.20
N SER A 281 -21.27 5.44 36.29
CA SER A 281 -21.93 4.34 36.99
C SER A 281 -21.42 4.19 38.44
N THR A 282 -21.93 5.01 39.35
CA THR A 282 -21.74 4.81 40.80
C THR A 282 -22.77 3.80 41.33
N ASP A 283 -22.55 2.51 41.07
CA ASP A 283 -23.32 1.42 41.67
C ASP A 283 -22.74 1.02 43.05
N ASP A 284 -23.64 0.77 44.01
CA ASP A 284 -23.38 0.89 45.46
C ASP A 284 -23.11 -0.46 46.17
N ASP A 285 -22.80 -1.51 45.41
CA ASP A 285 -22.64 -2.90 45.91
C ASP A 285 -21.22 -3.23 46.42
N ALA A 286 -20.83 -2.57 47.51
CA ALA A 286 -19.55 -2.78 48.17
C ALA A 286 -19.49 -4.10 48.98
N GLN A 287 -19.39 -5.26 48.33
CA GLN A 287 -19.12 -6.54 49.01
C GLN A 287 -18.24 -7.52 48.21
N GLN A 288 -17.03 -7.78 48.73
CA GLN A 288 -16.04 -8.75 48.24
C GLN A 288 -15.53 -8.58 46.79
N ALA A 289 -14.99 -7.39 46.48
CA ALA A 289 -14.02 -7.26 45.40
C ALA A 289 -12.77 -8.14 45.67
N PRO A 290 -12.18 -8.81 44.65
CA PRO A 290 -10.91 -9.51 44.79
C PRO A 290 -9.76 -8.58 45.21
N ALA A 291 -8.78 -9.12 45.94
CA ALA A 291 -7.60 -8.36 46.34
C ALA A 291 -6.83 -7.84 45.11
N THR A 292 -6.51 -6.55 45.10
CA THR A 292 -5.86 -5.90 43.95
C THR A 292 -4.43 -6.41 43.75
N LEU A 293 -3.86 -6.21 42.56
CA LEU A 293 -2.49 -6.64 42.26
C LEU A 293 -1.47 -6.06 43.26
N SER A 294 -1.60 -4.77 43.61
CA SER A 294 -0.78 -4.11 44.63
C SER A 294 -0.93 -4.74 46.02
N GLN A 295 -2.14 -5.21 46.38
CA GLN A 295 -2.39 -5.92 47.65
C GLN A 295 -1.80 -7.33 47.63
N LYS A 296 -1.89 -8.07 46.52
CA LYS A 296 -1.22 -9.37 46.35
C LYS A 296 0.31 -9.23 46.47
N LEU A 297 0.88 -8.23 45.81
CA LEU A 297 2.33 -7.95 45.85
C LEU A 297 2.79 -7.54 47.26
N ALA A 298 2.03 -6.70 47.98
CA ALA A 298 2.32 -6.31 49.36
C ALA A 298 2.14 -7.45 50.39
N ALA A 299 1.47 -8.56 50.01
CA ALA A 299 1.28 -9.74 50.84
C ALA A 299 2.29 -10.87 50.55
N ALA A 300 3.09 -10.77 49.49
CA ALA A 300 4.17 -11.72 49.19
C ALA A 300 5.37 -11.47 50.13
N ASN A 301 5.78 -12.50 50.88
CA ASN A 301 6.85 -12.41 51.89
C ASN A 301 8.19 -12.98 51.37
N THR A 302 8.16 -13.68 50.24
CA THR A 302 9.31 -14.33 49.62
C THR A 302 9.42 -14.01 48.13
N PRO A 303 10.63 -14.05 47.53
CA PRO A 303 10.82 -13.81 46.10
C PRO A 303 10.02 -14.78 45.19
N GLN A 304 9.71 -15.99 45.68
CA GLN A 304 8.89 -16.96 44.93
C GLN A 304 7.42 -16.52 44.90
N GLU A 305 6.84 -16.15 46.04
CA GLU A 305 5.46 -15.62 46.08
C GLU A 305 5.32 -14.35 45.23
N THR A 306 6.35 -13.49 45.22
CA THR A 306 6.38 -12.31 44.33
C THR A 306 6.42 -12.72 42.86
N TYR A 307 7.28 -13.69 42.49
CA TYR A 307 7.35 -14.21 41.12
C TYR A 307 6.02 -14.83 40.68
N ASP A 308 5.38 -15.63 41.54
CA ASP A 308 4.11 -16.29 41.23
C ASP A 308 2.98 -15.28 41.00
N VAL A 309 2.88 -14.23 41.85
CA VAL A 309 1.90 -13.13 41.70
C VAL A 309 2.15 -12.30 40.43
N VAL A 310 3.41 -11.96 40.13
CA VAL A 310 3.77 -11.24 38.89
C VAL A 310 3.46 -12.10 37.67
N SER A 311 3.78 -13.40 37.72
CA SER A 311 3.55 -14.35 36.62
C SER A 311 2.07 -14.56 36.35
N GLU A 312 1.22 -14.74 37.38
CA GLU A 312 -0.24 -14.82 37.27
C GLU A 312 -0.81 -13.56 36.59
N ALA A 313 -0.37 -12.37 37.01
CA ALA A 313 -0.84 -11.10 36.48
C ALA A 313 -0.42 -10.87 35.03
N VAL A 314 0.87 -11.08 34.70
CA VAL A 314 1.39 -10.97 33.32
C VAL A 314 0.73 -11.99 32.40
N THR A 315 0.58 -13.24 32.84
CA THR A 315 -0.14 -14.31 32.12
C THR A 315 -1.59 -13.92 31.85
N THR A 316 -2.27 -13.33 32.83
CA THR A 316 -3.66 -12.87 32.68
C THR A 316 -3.75 -11.73 31.67
N LYS A 317 -2.84 -10.74 31.72
CA LYS A 317 -2.84 -9.64 30.74
C LYS A 317 -2.52 -10.11 29.32
N ILE A 318 -1.57 -11.02 29.17
CA ILE A 318 -1.27 -11.68 27.89
C ILE A 318 -2.52 -12.39 27.33
N ARG A 319 -3.28 -13.09 28.18
CA ARG A 319 -4.54 -13.75 27.78
C ARG A 319 -5.65 -12.76 27.42
N GLU A 320 -5.78 -11.62 28.10
CA GLU A 320 -6.74 -10.55 27.72
C GLU A 320 -6.48 -9.97 26.32
N LEU A 321 -5.21 -9.84 25.95
CA LEU A 321 -4.78 -9.18 24.71
C LEU A 321 -4.83 -10.13 23.49
N ILE A 322 -4.55 -11.42 23.68
CA ILE A 322 -4.52 -12.42 22.59
C ILE A 322 -5.83 -13.24 22.54
N ALA A 323 -6.65 -13.20 23.59
CA ALA A 323 -7.91 -13.93 23.72
C ALA A 323 -7.77 -15.46 23.52
N ILE A 324 -6.84 -16.06 24.27
CA ILE A 324 -6.54 -17.51 24.32
C ILE A 324 -7.16 -18.13 25.59
N GLY A 325 -7.42 -19.45 25.56
CA GLY A 325 -7.97 -20.24 26.67
C GLY A 325 -7.10 -20.27 27.93
N LEU A 326 -7.55 -21.00 28.96
CA LEU A 326 -6.77 -21.20 30.19
C LEU A 326 -5.59 -22.16 29.98
N ASP A 327 -5.80 -23.22 29.21
CA ASP A 327 -4.88 -24.36 29.13
C ASP A 327 -3.87 -24.27 27.95
N ASP A 328 -4.07 -23.33 27.03
CA ASP A 328 -3.32 -23.23 25.78
C ASP A 328 -2.08 -22.32 25.84
N LEU A 329 -1.93 -21.46 26.86
CA LEU A 329 -0.83 -20.48 26.90
C LEU A 329 0.50 -21.10 27.35
N ARG A 330 1.31 -21.52 26.38
CA ARG A 330 2.66 -22.06 26.61
C ARG A 330 3.67 -20.95 26.91
N LEU A 331 3.95 -20.73 28.20
CA LEU A 331 4.96 -19.78 28.70
C LEU A 331 6.41 -20.11 28.32
N ASP A 332 6.68 -21.27 27.72
CA ASP A 332 8.00 -21.68 27.22
C ASP A 332 8.22 -21.45 25.71
N VAL A 333 7.34 -20.65 25.08
CA VAL A 333 7.34 -20.29 23.65
C VAL A 333 7.60 -18.78 23.48
N PRO A 334 8.40 -18.34 22.48
CA PRO A 334 8.62 -16.92 22.21
C PRO A 334 7.34 -16.13 21.93
N LEU A 335 7.28 -14.88 22.38
CA LEU A 335 6.10 -14.01 22.20
C LEU A 335 5.60 -13.94 20.73
N PRO A 336 6.46 -13.81 19.69
CA PRO A 336 6.00 -13.77 18.30
C PRO A 336 5.32 -15.06 17.82
N ASP A 337 5.71 -16.23 18.36
CA ASP A 337 5.10 -17.52 18.01
C ASP A 337 3.77 -17.78 18.74
N LEU A 338 3.47 -17.00 19.80
CA LEU A 338 2.14 -16.90 20.41
C LEU A 338 1.20 -15.95 19.63
N GLY A 339 1.64 -15.41 18.48
CA GLY A 339 0.87 -14.44 17.68
C GLY A 339 0.89 -13.02 18.24
N ILE A 340 1.78 -12.72 19.19
CA ILE A 340 1.97 -11.38 19.76
C ILE A 340 2.77 -10.54 18.77
N ASP A 341 2.12 -9.54 18.18
CA ASP A 341 2.80 -8.57 17.33
C ASP A 341 3.54 -7.49 18.15
N PHE A 342 4.28 -6.63 17.45
CA PHE A 342 5.02 -5.52 18.09
C PHE A 342 4.09 -4.52 18.81
N LEU A 343 2.82 -4.45 18.42
CA LEU A 343 1.81 -3.57 19.01
C LEU A 343 1.38 -4.08 20.39
N VAL A 344 1.01 -5.36 20.49
CA VAL A 344 0.66 -6.01 21.77
C VAL A 344 1.89 -6.12 22.69
N ALA A 345 3.08 -6.37 22.14
CA ALA A 345 4.32 -6.37 22.93
C ALA A 345 4.61 -5.01 23.60
N ILE A 346 4.38 -3.89 22.89
CA ILE A 346 4.50 -2.54 23.45
C ILE A 346 3.38 -2.24 24.45
N GLU A 347 2.16 -2.76 24.24
CA GLU A 347 1.09 -2.62 25.25
C GLU A 347 1.42 -3.37 26.54
N ILE A 348 1.96 -4.59 26.46
CA ILE A 348 2.47 -5.36 27.61
C ILE A 348 3.59 -4.58 28.32
N LYS A 349 4.58 -4.04 27.59
CA LYS A 349 5.66 -3.20 28.15
C LYS A 349 5.10 -2.02 28.94
N ASN A 350 4.16 -1.28 28.34
CA ASN A 350 3.60 -0.06 28.92
C ASN A 350 2.62 -0.36 30.05
N TRP A 351 1.96 -1.53 30.05
CA TRP A 351 1.18 -2.02 31.19
C TRP A 351 2.10 -2.43 32.36
N ILE A 352 3.16 -3.21 32.12
CA ILE A 352 4.12 -3.59 33.16
C ILE A 352 4.75 -2.36 33.83
N GLY A 353 5.18 -1.38 33.03
CA GLY A 353 5.76 -0.13 33.53
C GLY A 353 4.79 0.76 34.32
N ARG A 354 3.48 0.51 34.27
CA ARG A 354 2.45 1.20 35.07
C ARG A 354 2.07 0.42 36.32
N GLU A 355 1.75 -0.87 36.21
CA GLU A 355 1.24 -1.65 37.35
C GLU A 355 2.31 -2.07 38.36
N PHE A 356 3.55 -2.25 37.93
CA PHE A 356 4.66 -2.69 38.78
C PHE A 356 5.70 -1.58 39.04
N GLU A 357 5.44 -0.36 38.57
CA GLU A 357 6.37 0.80 38.60
C GLU A 357 7.77 0.49 38.01
N ALA A 358 7.88 -0.55 37.18
CA ALA A 358 9.15 -1.13 36.71
C ALA A 358 9.41 -0.78 35.22
N PRO A 359 10.21 0.26 34.91
CA PRO A 359 10.45 0.68 33.54
C PRO A 359 11.34 -0.31 32.77
N LEU A 360 10.72 -1.15 31.93
CA LEU A 360 11.42 -2.04 31.01
C LEU A 360 12.13 -1.26 29.90
N GLN A 361 13.42 -1.52 29.70
CA GLN A 361 14.14 -1.10 28.50
C GLN A 361 13.64 -1.89 27.28
N THR A 362 13.59 -1.24 26.10
CA THR A 362 13.03 -1.85 24.87
C THR A 362 13.78 -3.11 24.43
N ASN A 363 15.11 -3.11 24.61
CA ASN A 363 16.02 -4.23 24.33
C ASN A 363 15.69 -5.53 25.10
N VAL A 364 14.92 -5.48 26.19
CA VAL A 364 14.52 -6.68 26.94
C VAL A 364 13.53 -7.53 26.14
N LEU A 365 12.63 -6.89 25.36
CA LEU A 365 11.72 -7.62 24.46
C LEU A 365 12.45 -8.19 23.24
N ASP A 366 13.46 -7.48 22.71
CA ASP A 366 14.31 -7.99 21.63
C ASP A 366 15.13 -9.22 22.08
N GLN A 367 15.55 -9.28 23.35
CA GLN A 367 16.25 -10.45 23.89
C GLN A 367 15.36 -11.70 23.99
N VAL A 368 14.04 -11.56 24.11
CA VAL A 368 13.10 -12.70 24.08
C VAL A 368 13.03 -13.38 22.70
N GLN A 369 13.55 -12.75 21.64
CA GLN A 369 13.69 -13.38 20.32
C GLN A 369 14.79 -14.47 20.27
N LYS A 370 15.63 -14.60 21.31
CA LYS A 370 16.71 -15.59 21.39
C LYS A 370 16.39 -16.72 22.37
N SER A 371 15.44 -17.58 22.00
CA SER A 371 15.16 -18.83 22.72
C SER A 371 16.07 -19.96 22.23
N ASP A 372 17.03 -20.39 23.05
CA ASP A 372 17.85 -21.59 22.81
C ASP A 372 17.03 -22.89 22.97
N LYS A 373 16.20 -23.23 21.96
CA LYS A 373 15.61 -24.56 21.79
C LYS A 373 15.54 -24.95 20.31
N ASN A 374 16.30 -25.97 19.92
CA ASN A 374 16.33 -26.49 18.56
C ASN A 374 15.00 -27.20 18.19
N HIS A 375 14.24 -26.58 17.29
CA HIS A 375 13.78 -27.32 16.12
C HIS A 375 14.68 -26.90 14.96
N GLU A 376 15.27 -27.86 14.24
CA GLU A 376 16.40 -27.62 13.34
C GLU A 376 15.98 -26.99 12.00
N LEU A 377 15.66 -25.69 12.04
CA LEU A 377 15.95 -24.81 10.91
C LEU A 377 17.47 -24.85 10.69
N VAL A 378 17.90 -25.36 9.53
CA VAL A 378 19.32 -25.47 9.17
C VAL A 378 19.96 -24.08 9.21
N GLN A 379 20.86 -23.83 10.16
CA GLN A 379 21.63 -22.59 10.19
C GLN A 379 22.57 -22.56 8.99
N VAL A 380 22.30 -21.65 8.06
CA VAL A 380 23.15 -21.41 6.89
C VAL A 380 24.30 -20.49 7.32
N ASN A 381 25.54 -20.89 7.00
CA ASN A 381 26.70 -20.02 7.21
C ASN A 381 26.56 -18.76 6.34
N GLY A 382 26.91 -17.59 6.88
CA GLY A 382 26.63 -16.31 6.24
C GLY A 382 27.10 -16.21 4.78
N HIS A 383 26.15 -16.09 3.85
CA HIS A 383 26.44 -15.78 2.45
C HIS A 383 26.95 -14.34 2.34
N PRO A 384 27.95 -14.05 1.49
CA PRO A 384 28.54 -12.71 1.38
C PRO A 384 27.54 -11.71 0.78
N LYS A 385 27.51 -10.48 1.35
CA LYS A 385 26.60 -9.40 0.96
C LYS A 385 26.46 -9.23 -0.55
N HIS A 386 25.24 -9.43 -1.04
CA HIS A 386 24.89 -9.37 -2.47
C HIS A 386 24.95 -7.91 -2.96
N GLY A 387 25.91 -7.57 -3.82
CA GLY A 387 26.10 -6.22 -4.35
C GLY A 387 25.08 -5.82 -5.43
N PHE A 388 23.81 -5.67 -5.06
CA PHE A 388 22.73 -5.23 -5.93
C PHE A 388 21.96 -4.06 -5.30
N ASP A 389 21.84 -2.94 -6.02
CA ASP A 389 21.19 -1.70 -5.53
C ASP A 389 19.67 -1.84 -5.28
N CYS A 390 19.06 -2.99 -5.62
CA CYS A 390 17.62 -3.21 -5.61
C CYS A 390 16.99 -3.45 -4.21
N CYS A 391 17.76 -3.36 -3.12
CA CYS A 391 17.32 -3.68 -1.76
C CYS A 391 17.54 -2.54 -0.75
N ALA A 392 17.55 -1.28 -1.19
CA ALA A 392 17.99 -0.10 -0.42
C ALA A 392 17.41 0.10 1.01
N ALA A 393 16.27 -0.51 1.37
CA ALA A 393 15.67 -0.45 2.72
C ALA A 393 16.13 -1.56 3.68
N SER A 394 17.01 -2.48 3.28
CA SER A 394 17.51 -3.54 4.15
C SER A 394 18.92 -4.00 3.73
N GLU A 395 19.85 -4.06 4.69
CA GLU A 395 21.21 -4.57 4.39
C GLU A 395 21.18 -6.03 3.93
N GLU A 396 20.27 -6.85 4.46
CA GLU A 396 20.14 -8.27 4.16
C GLU A 396 18.65 -8.70 4.19
N LEU A 397 18.11 -9.13 3.04
CA LEU A 397 16.85 -9.87 2.98
C LEU A 397 17.11 -11.37 3.19
N PRO A 398 16.25 -12.09 3.95
CA PRO A 398 16.44 -13.52 4.17
C PRO A 398 16.34 -14.33 2.86
N ILE A 399 17.14 -15.40 2.78
CA ILE A 399 16.93 -16.47 1.80
C ILE A 399 15.66 -17.23 2.21
N LEU A 400 14.84 -17.64 1.25
CA LEU A 400 13.66 -18.46 1.51
C LEU A 400 14.09 -19.81 2.13
N PRO A 401 13.66 -20.18 3.34
CA PRO A 401 14.10 -21.44 3.96
C PRO A 401 13.58 -22.66 3.22
N LEU A 402 14.31 -23.77 3.35
CA LEU A 402 13.90 -25.10 2.92
C LEU A 402 13.73 -25.98 4.16
N LEU A 403 12.51 -26.39 4.46
CA LEU A 403 12.21 -27.36 5.51
C LEU A 403 12.72 -28.76 5.14
N ASP A 404 12.90 -29.63 6.14
CA ASP A 404 13.13 -31.06 5.92
C ASP A 404 11.90 -31.75 5.29
N LEU A 405 12.11 -32.93 4.68
CA LEU A 405 11.04 -33.61 3.96
C LEU A 405 9.91 -34.11 4.88
N ASP A 406 10.20 -34.53 6.12
CA ASP A 406 9.17 -35.08 6.99
C ASP A 406 8.22 -33.97 7.47
N THR A 407 8.76 -32.82 7.89
CA THR A 407 7.96 -31.63 8.22
C THR A 407 7.13 -31.15 7.02
N VAL A 408 7.67 -31.20 5.79
CA VAL A 408 6.91 -30.85 4.57
C VAL A 408 5.72 -31.79 4.37
N LEU A 409 5.90 -33.09 4.57
CA LEU A 409 4.85 -34.10 4.39
C LEU A 409 3.81 -34.07 5.52
N ASP A 410 4.22 -33.84 6.76
CA ASP A 410 3.32 -33.65 7.90
C ASP A 410 2.47 -32.37 7.76
N LEU A 411 3.07 -31.27 7.30
CA LEU A 411 2.34 -30.02 7.01
C LEU A 411 1.36 -30.18 5.84
N TYR A 412 1.75 -30.89 4.77
CA TYR A 412 0.87 -31.21 3.66
C TYR A 412 -0.31 -32.09 4.11
N PHE A 413 -0.03 -33.20 4.81
CA PHE A 413 -1.04 -34.12 5.33
C PHE A 413 -1.99 -33.42 6.30
N GLY A 414 -1.45 -32.61 7.21
CA GLY A 414 -2.20 -31.79 8.16
C GLY A 414 -3.20 -30.85 7.49
N ALA A 415 -2.88 -30.36 6.28
CA ALA A 415 -3.71 -29.43 5.51
C ALA A 415 -4.79 -30.10 4.63
N ILE A 416 -4.76 -31.42 4.43
CA ILE A 416 -5.74 -32.14 3.58
C ILE A 416 -6.51 -33.27 4.27
N LYS A 417 -6.03 -33.81 5.40
CA LYS A 417 -6.58 -35.03 6.03
C LYS A 417 -8.07 -35.00 6.36
N HIS A 418 -8.65 -33.83 6.58
CA HIS A 418 -10.08 -33.62 6.88
C HIS A 418 -10.97 -33.50 5.62
N LEU A 419 -10.37 -33.57 4.43
CA LEU A 419 -11.03 -33.54 3.12
C LEU A 419 -11.11 -34.92 2.46
N LEU A 420 -10.37 -35.90 2.99
CA LEU A 420 -10.27 -37.26 2.46
C LEU A 420 -11.30 -38.18 3.12
N THR A 421 -11.90 -39.08 2.34
CA THR A 421 -12.63 -40.22 2.91
C THR A 421 -11.66 -41.21 3.58
N PRO A 422 -12.11 -42.09 4.51
CA PRO A 422 -11.20 -43.01 5.20
C PRO A 422 -10.32 -43.88 4.28
N PRO A 423 -10.81 -44.44 3.15
CA PRO A 423 -9.94 -45.18 2.21
C PRO A 423 -8.91 -44.29 1.51
N GLU A 424 -9.26 -43.06 1.15
CA GLU A 424 -8.34 -42.09 0.56
C GLU A 424 -7.28 -41.63 1.57
N LEU A 425 -7.65 -41.54 2.85
CA LEU A 425 -6.73 -41.21 3.95
C LEU A 425 -5.67 -42.30 4.15
N GLU A 426 -6.09 -43.57 4.20
CA GLU A 426 -5.17 -44.73 4.30
C GLU A 426 -4.23 -44.83 3.08
N HIS A 427 -4.76 -44.57 1.88
CA HIS A 427 -3.98 -44.54 0.64
C HIS A 427 -2.99 -43.35 0.62
N MET A 428 -3.43 -42.15 1.00
CA MET A 428 -2.56 -40.97 1.09
C MET A 428 -1.42 -41.16 2.10
N VAL A 429 -1.69 -41.74 3.28
CA VAL A 429 -0.66 -42.11 4.25
C VAL A 429 0.36 -43.07 3.61
N THR A 430 -0.11 -44.06 2.84
CA THR A 430 0.77 -45.00 2.12
C THR A 430 1.64 -44.31 1.04
N LEU A 431 1.10 -43.31 0.34
CA LEU A 431 1.86 -42.52 -0.64
C LEU A 431 2.93 -41.63 0.01
N LEU A 432 2.59 -40.98 1.13
CA LEU A 432 3.51 -40.09 1.85
C LEU A 432 4.64 -40.88 2.52
N GLN A 433 4.33 -42.05 3.11
CA GLN A 433 5.35 -42.97 3.64
C GLN A 433 6.35 -43.41 2.55
N ARG A 434 5.86 -43.77 1.35
CA ARG A 434 6.74 -44.12 0.21
C ARG A 434 7.60 -42.95 -0.27
N LEU A 435 7.13 -41.71 -0.10
CA LEU A 435 7.91 -40.53 -0.46
C LEU A 435 9.00 -40.22 0.60
N SER A 436 8.73 -40.50 1.88
CA SER A 436 9.68 -40.31 2.99
C SER A 436 10.65 -41.49 3.21
N GLU A 437 10.49 -42.62 2.51
CA GLU A 437 11.33 -43.82 2.62
C GLU A 437 12.85 -43.50 2.61
N PRO A 438 13.64 -43.97 3.60
CA PRO A 438 15.09 -43.79 3.63
C PRO A 438 15.80 -44.33 2.38
N GLY A 439 16.51 -43.46 1.66
CA GLY A 439 17.15 -43.80 0.37
C GLY A 439 16.18 -43.89 -0.82
N GLY A 440 14.87 -43.72 -0.60
CA GLY A 440 13.85 -43.64 -1.62
C GLY A 440 13.97 -42.39 -2.50
N ILE A 441 13.19 -42.36 -3.60
CA ILE A 441 13.28 -41.28 -4.59
C ILE A 441 12.91 -39.91 -4.01
N GLY A 442 11.91 -39.81 -3.12
CA GLY A 442 11.54 -38.54 -2.50
C GLY A 442 12.69 -37.89 -1.71
N ARG A 443 13.41 -38.68 -0.91
CA ARG A 443 14.64 -38.23 -0.21
C ARG A 443 15.72 -37.76 -1.19
N LYS A 444 15.90 -38.43 -2.33
CA LYS A 444 16.88 -38.00 -3.36
C LYS A 444 16.51 -36.68 -4.03
N LEU A 445 15.22 -36.45 -4.28
CA LEU A 445 14.73 -35.19 -4.87
C LEU A 445 14.85 -34.04 -3.85
N HIS A 446 14.45 -34.27 -2.59
CA HIS A 446 14.62 -33.29 -1.52
C HIS A 446 16.10 -32.96 -1.26
N ALA A 447 16.98 -33.97 -1.25
CA ALA A 447 18.42 -33.76 -1.12
C ALA A 447 18.99 -32.85 -2.22
N ARG A 448 18.51 -32.94 -3.47
CA ARG A 448 18.93 -32.03 -4.55
C ARG A 448 18.42 -30.60 -4.38
N LEU A 449 17.25 -30.42 -3.77
CA LEU A 449 16.79 -29.09 -3.36
C LEU A 449 17.65 -28.55 -2.20
N MET A 450 18.12 -29.41 -1.30
CA MET A 450 19.03 -29.06 -0.21
C MET A 450 20.44 -28.72 -0.74
N ASP A 451 20.99 -29.48 -1.69
CA ASP A 451 22.21 -29.12 -2.43
C ASP A 451 22.06 -27.73 -3.06
N ARG A 452 20.93 -27.49 -3.73
CA ARG A 452 20.57 -26.22 -4.39
C ARG A 452 20.28 -25.06 -3.42
N PHE A 453 19.98 -25.35 -2.15
CA PHE A 453 19.79 -24.37 -1.06
C PHE A 453 21.12 -23.98 -0.41
N ASN A 454 22.08 -24.91 -0.35
CA ASN A 454 23.42 -24.66 0.20
C ASN A 454 24.44 -24.15 -0.84
N ASP A 455 24.05 -24.06 -2.12
CA ASP A 455 24.91 -23.54 -3.20
C ASP A 455 25.02 -22.00 -3.14
N PRO A 456 26.21 -21.43 -2.86
CA PRO A 456 26.39 -19.99 -2.73
C PRO A 456 26.29 -19.20 -4.04
N SER A 457 26.11 -19.87 -5.19
CA SER A 457 25.81 -19.23 -6.48
C SER A 457 24.30 -19.04 -6.74
N ILE A 458 23.43 -19.45 -5.82
CA ILE A 458 21.98 -19.54 -6.03
C ILE A 458 21.23 -18.68 -5.00
N ASP A 459 20.95 -17.42 -5.35
CA ASP A 459 20.33 -16.44 -4.43
C ASP A 459 18.92 -16.85 -3.94
N ASN A 460 18.26 -17.78 -4.62
CA ASN A 460 17.01 -18.40 -4.19
C ASN A 460 16.85 -19.80 -4.81
N TRP A 461 16.79 -20.83 -3.97
CA TRP A 461 16.65 -22.23 -4.41
C TRP A 461 15.37 -22.47 -5.22
N LEU A 462 14.25 -21.88 -4.80
CA LEU A 462 12.92 -22.11 -5.36
C LEU A 462 12.67 -21.34 -6.67
N PHE A 463 13.24 -20.14 -6.84
CA PHE A 463 12.87 -19.19 -7.91
C PHE A 463 12.80 -19.82 -9.31
N LYS A 464 13.82 -20.60 -9.70
CA LYS A 464 13.84 -21.32 -10.98
C LYS A 464 12.84 -22.50 -11.02
N PRO A 465 12.90 -23.51 -10.13
CA PRO A 465 11.90 -24.60 -10.08
C PRO A 465 10.44 -24.13 -10.06
N TYR A 466 10.14 -23.01 -9.38
CA TYR A 466 8.83 -22.37 -9.39
C TYR A 466 8.43 -21.84 -10.78
N LEU A 467 9.33 -21.11 -11.44
CA LEU A 467 9.08 -20.58 -12.79
C LEU A 467 8.77 -21.72 -13.77
N GLU A 468 9.54 -22.80 -13.71
CA GLU A 468 9.41 -23.97 -14.59
C GLU A 468 8.11 -24.75 -14.30
N THR A 469 7.81 -25.06 -13.03
CA THR A 469 6.61 -25.84 -12.64
C THR A 469 5.30 -25.09 -12.77
N ILE A 470 5.28 -23.77 -12.60
CA ILE A 470 4.06 -22.96 -12.57
C ILE A 470 3.79 -22.28 -13.92
N PHE A 471 4.83 -21.93 -14.69
CA PHE A 471 4.67 -21.06 -15.86
C PHE A 471 5.39 -21.55 -17.13
N THR A 472 6.72 -21.62 -17.16
CA THR A 472 7.48 -21.75 -18.42
C THR A 472 7.55 -23.17 -18.97
N GLY A 473 7.56 -24.19 -18.12
CA GLY A 473 7.49 -25.60 -18.51
C GLY A 473 6.06 -26.09 -18.78
N ARG A 474 5.14 -25.19 -19.13
CA ARG A 474 3.73 -25.49 -19.38
C ARG A 474 3.31 -25.06 -20.78
N ASN A 475 2.84 -26.02 -21.58
CA ASN A 475 2.49 -25.82 -22.99
C ASN A 475 1.18 -25.06 -23.25
N TYR A 476 0.39 -24.74 -22.22
CA TYR A 476 -0.89 -24.05 -22.43
C TYR A 476 -0.73 -22.56 -22.77
N PRO A 477 -1.71 -21.93 -23.43
CA PRO A 477 -1.65 -20.52 -23.83
C PRO A 477 -1.46 -19.53 -22.67
N VAL A 478 -0.72 -18.44 -22.93
CA VAL A 478 -0.53 -17.35 -21.96
C VAL A 478 -1.84 -16.59 -21.69
N SER A 479 -2.72 -16.49 -22.68
CA SER A 479 -4.09 -15.97 -22.53
C SER A 479 -5.12 -17.06 -22.85
N PRO A 480 -6.17 -17.24 -22.04
CA PRO A 480 -6.48 -16.48 -20.82
C PRO A 480 -5.73 -16.95 -19.55
N PHE A 481 -5.06 -18.10 -19.58
CA PHE A 481 -4.68 -18.90 -18.39
C PHE A 481 -3.42 -18.49 -17.61
N SER A 482 -2.57 -17.58 -18.14
CA SER A 482 -1.32 -17.12 -17.51
C SER A 482 -1.20 -15.59 -17.46
N THR A 483 -2.34 -14.89 -17.61
CA THR A 483 -2.44 -13.43 -17.69
C THR A 483 -3.12 -12.87 -16.45
N PHE A 484 -2.53 -11.82 -15.86
CA PHE A 484 -2.95 -11.22 -14.59
C PHE A 484 -3.50 -9.80 -14.84
N ALA A 485 -4.79 -9.60 -14.58
CA ALA A 485 -5.56 -8.42 -15.01
C ALA A 485 -6.56 -7.93 -13.94
N GLY A 486 -7.18 -6.78 -14.21
CA GLY A 486 -8.38 -6.33 -13.47
C GLY A 486 -8.25 -5.09 -12.57
N SER A 487 -8.97 -4.01 -12.92
CA SER A 487 -9.17 -2.80 -12.08
C SER A 487 -7.99 -1.81 -12.02
N ASP A 488 -7.79 -0.91 -12.99
CA ASP A 488 -7.22 0.40 -12.67
C ASP A 488 -8.32 1.20 -11.93
N THR A 489 -7.99 2.06 -10.98
CA THR A 489 -8.99 2.94 -10.35
C THR A 489 -9.66 3.80 -11.43
N LEU A 490 -11.01 3.77 -11.50
CA LEU A 490 -11.75 4.62 -12.42
C LEU A 490 -11.47 6.10 -12.06
N SER A 491 -11.17 6.92 -13.06
CA SER A 491 -10.93 8.34 -12.82
C SER A 491 -12.26 9.06 -12.57
N ASN A 492 -12.29 9.94 -11.58
CA ASN A 492 -13.45 10.80 -11.30
C ASN A 492 -13.75 11.81 -12.42
N PHE A 493 -12.84 11.93 -13.40
CA PHE A 493 -12.98 12.76 -14.59
C PHE A 493 -12.99 11.87 -15.84
N PRO A 494 -13.86 12.13 -16.84
CA PRO A 494 -13.79 11.45 -18.12
C PRO A 494 -12.57 11.93 -18.91
N HIS A 495 -11.89 11.02 -19.60
CA HIS A 495 -10.74 11.30 -20.45
C HIS A 495 -11.05 10.86 -21.88
N ARG A 496 -10.52 11.55 -22.89
CA ARG A 496 -10.48 11.05 -24.27
C ARG A 496 -9.46 9.93 -24.38
N GLN A 497 -9.62 9.02 -25.33
CA GLN A 497 -8.73 7.87 -25.48
C GLN A 497 -7.24 8.23 -25.66
N ALA A 498 -6.94 9.22 -26.52
CA ALA A 498 -5.58 9.68 -26.77
C ALA A 498 -4.95 10.41 -25.56
N GLU A 499 -5.77 11.14 -24.81
CA GLU A 499 -5.43 11.85 -23.58
C GLU A 499 -5.17 10.88 -22.44
N ARG A 500 -6.06 9.90 -22.22
CA ARG A 500 -5.83 8.80 -21.27
C ARG A 500 -4.62 7.96 -21.68
N ALA A 501 -4.44 7.72 -22.98
CA ALA A 501 -3.26 7.06 -23.49
C ALA A 501 -2.02 7.86 -23.11
N ALA A 502 -1.95 9.17 -23.32
CA ALA A 502 -0.86 10.05 -22.87
C ALA A 502 -0.86 10.41 -21.37
N ILE A 503 -1.80 9.90 -20.55
CA ILE A 503 -1.78 10.00 -19.08
C ILE A 503 -1.25 8.70 -18.45
N ILE A 504 -1.61 7.55 -19.03
CA ILE A 504 -1.03 6.24 -18.68
C ILE A 504 0.35 6.08 -19.31
N SER A 505 0.49 6.65 -20.50
CA SER A 505 1.70 7.12 -21.15
C SER A 505 2.04 8.54 -20.63
N LEU A 506 1.86 8.71 -19.30
CA LEU A 506 2.51 9.57 -18.29
C LEU A 506 2.50 8.84 -16.91
N ALA A 507 2.17 7.54 -16.82
CA ALA A 507 2.09 6.73 -15.61
C ALA A 507 2.84 5.34 -15.53
N ILE A 508 3.98 5.10 -16.24
CA ILE A 508 4.96 3.95 -16.27
C ILE A 508 6.55 4.20 -16.41
N LEU A 509 7.14 5.17 -17.16
CA LEU A 509 8.62 5.54 -17.28
C LEU A 509 9.30 6.37 -16.18
N GLU A 510 8.80 7.52 -15.70
CA GLU A 510 9.30 8.23 -14.51
C GLU A 510 9.57 7.27 -13.32
N PHE A 511 8.76 6.22 -13.15
CA PHE A 511 8.99 5.08 -12.26
C PHE A 511 10.01 4.09 -12.81
N LYS A 512 10.02 3.76 -14.11
CA LYS A 512 11.13 3.00 -14.74
C LYS A 512 12.48 3.69 -14.48
N GLN A 513 12.54 5.01 -14.58
CA GLN A 513 13.69 5.85 -14.29
C GLN A 513 13.96 5.89 -12.78
N LYS A 514 12.97 6.08 -11.91
CA LYS A 514 13.16 5.97 -10.44
C LYS A 514 13.74 4.60 -10.08
N LEU A 515 13.18 3.51 -10.60
CA LEU A 515 13.65 2.14 -10.44
C LEU A 515 15.08 1.93 -10.97
N GLU A 516 15.35 2.33 -12.22
CA GLU A 516 16.66 2.16 -12.88
C GLU A 516 17.74 3.11 -12.34
N SER A 517 17.36 4.19 -11.64
CA SER A 517 18.29 5.09 -10.93
C SER A 517 18.31 4.88 -9.40
N GLY A 518 17.69 3.82 -8.88
CA GLY A 518 17.67 3.50 -7.45
C GLY A 518 16.90 4.48 -6.55
N ARG A 519 16.08 5.37 -7.14
CA ARG A 519 15.23 6.37 -6.48
C ARG A 519 13.77 5.94 -6.31
N LEU A 520 13.47 4.65 -6.43
CA LEU A 520 12.14 4.11 -6.14
C LEU A 520 12.11 3.67 -4.68
N GLU A 521 11.19 4.25 -3.90
CA GLU A 521 11.00 3.87 -2.49
C GLU A 521 10.71 2.37 -2.35
N PRO A 522 11.48 1.63 -1.52
CA PRO A 522 11.29 0.19 -1.36
C PRO A 522 9.93 -0.17 -0.76
N THR A 523 9.25 -1.15 -1.35
CA THR A 523 7.95 -1.62 -0.85
C THR A 523 8.09 -2.28 0.53
N VAL A 524 7.27 -1.86 1.48
CA VAL A 524 7.19 -2.44 2.83
C VAL A 524 5.76 -2.92 3.08
N ILE A 525 5.59 -4.18 3.51
CA ILE A 525 4.29 -4.79 3.81
C ILE A 525 4.35 -5.36 5.23
N GLY A 526 3.40 -4.96 6.10
CA GLY A 526 3.37 -5.41 7.49
C GLY A 526 4.65 -5.07 8.28
N GLY A 527 5.31 -3.96 7.94
CA GLY A 527 6.61 -3.58 8.51
C GLY A 527 7.83 -4.34 7.97
N ARG A 528 7.64 -5.30 7.04
CA ARG A 528 8.74 -6.05 6.42
C ARG A 528 9.06 -5.51 5.01
N PRO A 529 10.31 -5.11 4.71
CA PRO A 529 10.74 -4.80 3.35
C PRO A 529 10.50 -5.97 2.39
N GLN A 530 10.21 -5.68 1.13
CA GLN A 530 9.99 -6.65 0.06
C GLN A 530 11.13 -6.58 -0.98
N CYS A 531 11.44 -7.70 -1.61
CA CYS A 531 12.46 -7.79 -2.65
C CYS A 531 11.97 -7.12 -3.95
N MET A 532 12.62 -6.03 -4.35
CA MET A 532 12.21 -5.29 -5.56
C MET A 532 12.63 -5.95 -6.87
N TYR A 533 13.34 -7.08 -6.87
CA TYR A 533 13.90 -7.74 -8.06
C TYR A 533 12.89 -7.90 -9.22
N HIS A 534 11.64 -8.30 -8.92
CA HIS A 534 10.61 -8.52 -9.94
C HIS A 534 10.15 -7.22 -10.63
N HIS A 535 10.33 -6.05 -10.02
CA HIS A 535 10.06 -4.76 -10.66
C HIS A 535 10.95 -4.52 -11.88
N GLY A 536 12.20 -5.00 -11.84
CA GLY A 536 13.13 -4.93 -12.98
C GLY A 536 12.63 -5.68 -14.23
N TRP A 537 11.65 -6.58 -14.06
CA TRP A 537 11.06 -7.38 -15.12
C TRP A 537 9.76 -6.80 -15.71
N LEU A 538 9.29 -5.64 -15.23
CA LEU A 538 8.16 -4.93 -15.88
C LEU A 538 8.51 -4.44 -17.29
N PHE A 539 9.74 -3.97 -17.47
CA PHE A 539 10.14 -3.17 -18.62
C PHE A 539 11.11 -3.90 -19.53
N ASN A 540 10.98 -3.68 -20.84
CA ASN A 540 11.88 -4.25 -21.85
C ASN A 540 11.96 -5.78 -21.71
N SER A 541 10.80 -6.41 -21.46
CA SER A 541 10.69 -7.82 -21.11
C SER A 541 9.56 -8.50 -21.88
N PHE A 542 9.74 -9.80 -22.13
CA PHE A 542 8.73 -10.66 -22.72
C PHE A 542 9.04 -12.13 -22.43
N ARG A 543 8.03 -12.97 -22.59
CA ARG A 543 8.13 -14.42 -22.53
C ARG A 543 8.42 -14.97 -23.92
N GLU A 544 9.65 -15.45 -24.14
CA GLU A 544 10.00 -16.09 -25.40
C GLU A 544 9.42 -17.51 -25.46
N ALA A 545 8.60 -17.78 -26.47
CA ALA A 545 8.12 -19.12 -26.77
C ALA A 545 9.26 -19.98 -27.32
N LEU A 546 9.52 -21.12 -26.67
CA LEU A 546 10.58 -22.08 -27.01
C LEU A 546 10.06 -23.52 -26.89
N PRO A 547 10.60 -24.50 -27.65
CA PRO A 547 10.15 -25.88 -27.56
C PRO A 547 10.38 -26.48 -26.17
N GLY A 548 9.33 -27.04 -25.57
CA GLY A 548 9.32 -27.70 -24.26
C GLY A 548 9.34 -26.77 -23.05
N ILE A 549 10.13 -25.69 -23.09
CA ILE A 549 10.27 -24.76 -21.95
C ILE A 549 10.58 -23.32 -22.39
N ASP A 550 9.64 -22.41 -22.12
CA ASP A 550 9.76 -20.98 -22.42
C ASP A 550 10.88 -20.31 -21.59
N GLU A 551 11.36 -19.14 -22.05
CA GLU A 551 12.31 -18.32 -21.28
C GLU A 551 11.85 -16.86 -21.18
N MET A 552 11.95 -16.28 -19.98
CA MET A 552 11.71 -14.84 -19.80
C MET A 552 12.94 -14.05 -20.22
N ARG A 553 12.79 -13.27 -21.30
CA ARG A 553 13.84 -12.42 -21.85
C ARG A 553 13.77 -11.02 -21.24
N LYS A 554 14.93 -10.52 -20.84
CA LYS A 554 15.17 -9.10 -20.52
C LYS A 554 16.03 -8.51 -21.65
N MET A 555 15.48 -7.54 -22.35
CA MET A 555 16.13 -6.78 -23.42
C MET A 555 16.92 -5.60 -22.85
N PRO A 556 17.81 -4.96 -23.66
CA PRO A 556 18.41 -3.68 -23.29
C PRO A 556 17.37 -2.65 -22.84
N SER A 557 17.75 -1.76 -21.92
CA SER A 557 16.84 -0.72 -21.44
C SER A 557 16.61 0.31 -22.53
N GLU A 558 15.43 0.24 -23.13
CA GLU A 558 14.96 1.09 -24.22
C GLU A 558 13.76 1.91 -23.75
N ASN A 559 13.75 3.19 -24.11
CA ASN A 559 12.66 4.11 -23.77
C ASN A 559 11.79 4.32 -25.00
N TYR A 560 11.08 3.27 -25.44
CA TYR A 560 10.01 3.33 -26.44
C TYR A 560 8.94 2.28 -26.11
N ILE A 561 7.68 2.52 -26.46
CA ILE A 561 6.56 1.58 -26.35
C ILE A 561 6.13 1.05 -27.71
N ALA A 562 5.48 -0.11 -27.67
CA ALA A 562 4.74 -0.68 -28.78
C ALA A 562 3.25 -0.33 -28.61
N VAL A 563 2.69 0.49 -29.51
CA VAL A 563 1.27 0.83 -29.50
C VAL A 563 0.54 -0.06 -30.50
N LEU A 564 -0.52 -0.73 -30.05
CA LEU A 564 -1.38 -1.58 -30.87
C LEU A 564 -2.71 -0.88 -31.12
N ARG A 565 -3.07 -0.66 -32.38
CA ARG A 565 -4.36 -0.15 -32.82
C ARG A 565 -4.94 -1.14 -33.82
N ARG A 566 -6.05 -1.79 -33.48
CA ARG A 566 -6.66 -2.87 -34.29
C ARG A 566 -5.67 -3.99 -34.68
N GLY A 567 -4.65 -4.23 -33.86
CA GLY A 567 -3.56 -5.17 -34.11
C GLY A 567 -2.48 -4.68 -35.08
N HIS A 568 -2.56 -3.44 -35.57
CA HIS A 568 -1.49 -2.75 -36.29
C HIS A 568 -0.52 -2.16 -35.27
N LEU A 569 0.79 -2.28 -35.54
CA LEU A 569 1.84 -2.03 -34.58
C LEU A 569 2.58 -0.72 -34.89
N PHE A 570 2.65 0.16 -33.90
CA PHE A 570 3.35 1.44 -33.96
C PHE A 570 4.44 1.48 -32.89
N LYS A 571 5.58 2.09 -33.22
CA LYS A 571 6.59 2.48 -32.25
C LYS A 571 6.28 3.90 -31.81
N VAL A 572 6.12 4.08 -30.51
CA VAL A 572 6.07 5.41 -29.89
C VAL A 572 7.25 5.50 -28.94
N ASN A 573 8.21 6.37 -29.25
CA ASN A 573 9.45 6.52 -28.47
C ASN A 573 9.17 7.39 -27.22
N LEU A 574 9.92 7.28 -26.10
CA LEU A 574 9.61 7.91 -24.78
C LEU A 574 10.63 8.93 -24.18
N ILE A 575 11.86 9.04 -24.68
CA ILE A 575 12.82 10.13 -24.33
C ILE A 575 13.57 10.60 -25.59
N ASP A 576 13.50 11.89 -25.93
CA ASP A 576 13.86 12.49 -27.23
C ASP A 576 15.34 12.36 -27.64
N GLU A 577 15.64 12.76 -28.87
CA GLU A 577 17.01 12.75 -29.43
C GLU A 577 17.99 13.68 -28.68
N GLN A 578 17.48 14.49 -27.75
CA GLN A 578 18.19 15.39 -26.84
C GLN A 578 18.14 14.90 -25.37
N GLY A 579 17.59 13.71 -25.11
CA GLY A 579 17.48 13.11 -23.77
C GLY A 579 16.33 13.65 -22.92
N GLN A 580 15.34 14.34 -23.49
CA GLN A 580 14.23 14.98 -22.77
C GLN A 580 12.91 14.21 -22.88
N HIS A 581 12.04 14.40 -21.88
CA HIS A 581 10.64 14.01 -21.94
C HIS A 581 9.89 14.94 -22.91
N VAL A 582 9.15 14.41 -23.89
CA VAL A 582 8.31 15.24 -24.76
C VAL A 582 7.01 15.65 -24.05
N PRO A 583 6.47 16.86 -24.30
CA PRO A 583 5.32 17.36 -23.54
C PRO A 583 4.00 16.70 -23.95
N PHE A 584 3.18 16.33 -22.95
CA PHE A 584 1.81 15.79 -23.04
C PHE A 584 1.02 16.10 -24.33
N ALA A 585 0.86 17.38 -24.68
CA ALA A 585 0.05 17.79 -25.83
C ALA A 585 0.57 17.26 -27.19
N LYS A 586 1.88 17.04 -27.34
CA LYS A 586 2.45 16.42 -28.54
C LYS A 586 2.11 14.93 -28.64
N LEU A 587 1.76 14.30 -27.53
CA LEU A 587 1.63 12.86 -27.32
C LEU A 587 0.19 12.42 -27.44
N GLU A 588 -0.71 13.19 -26.84
CA GLU A 588 -2.13 13.21 -27.17
C GLU A 588 -2.31 13.32 -28.70
N SER A 589 -1.59 14.24 -29.37
CA SER A 589 -1.62 14.33 -30.85
C SER A 589 -1.00 13.13 -31.57
N THR A 590 -0.08 12.40 -30.94
CA THR A 590 0.51 11.16 -31.47
C THR A 590 -0.48 10.01 -31.39
N PHE A 591 -1.10 9.77 -30.23
CA PHE A 591 -2.12 8.74 -30.08
C PHE A 591 -3.36 9.04 -30.93
N GLN A 592 -3.80 10.30 -31.03
CA GLN A 592 -4.90 10.67 -31.92
C GLN A 592 -4.56 10.37 -33.39
N ALA A 593 -3.33 10.68 -33.83
CA ALA A 593 -2.88 10.32 -35.19
C ALA A 593 -2.74 8.80 -35.43
N ILE A 594 -2.66 7.96 -34.39
CA ILE A 594 -2.78 6.50 -34.51
C ILE A 594 -4.27 6.11 -34.63
N LEU A 595 -5.14 6.67 -33.78
CA LEU A 595 -6.59 6.40 -33.78
C LEU A 595 -7.23 6.72 -35.14
N ASP A 596 -6.85 7.85 -35.73
CA ASP A 596 -7.39 8.39 -36.98
C ASP A 596 -6.86 7.67 -38.25
N LYS A 597 -5.83 6.82 -38.12
CA LYS A 597 -5.09 6.27 -39.26
C LYS A 597 -5.48 4.84 -39.65
N VAL A 598 -6.04 4.05 -38.74
CA VAL A 598 -6.28 2.60 -38.93
C VAL A 598 -7.78 2.30 -38.88
N ASP A 599 -8.33 1.83 -40.00
CA ASP A 599 -9.72 1.40 -40.14
C ASP A 599 -9.89 -0.13 -40.32
N ASP A 600 -8.85 -0.86 -40.74
CA ASP A 600 -8.83 -2.33 -40.85
C ASP A 600 -8.21 -3.05 -39.62
N ASP A 601 -8.31 -4.40 -39.60
CA ASP A 601 -7.93 -5.24 -38.46
C ASP A 601 -6.79 -6.23 -38.83
N SER A 602 -5.63 -6.08 -38.18
CA SER A 602 -4.50 -7.01 -38.23
C SER A 602 -4.61 -8.07 -37.14
N TRP A 603 -4.51 -9.34 -37.54
CA TRP A 603 -4.69 -10.48 -36.62
C TRP A 603 -3.38 -11.08 -36.08
N VAL A 604 -2.22 -10.49 -36.40
CA VAL A 604 -0.89 -11.05 -36.07
C VAL A 604 -0.66 -11.19 -34.56
N GLY A 605 -1.26 -10.32 -33.74
CA GLY A 605 -1.19 -10.41 -32.28
C GLY A 605 -1.71 -11.74 -31.69
N ILE A 606 -2.70 -12.37 -32.33
CA ILE A 606 -3.33 -13.61 -31.83
C ILE A 606 -2.36 -14.80 -31.78
N LEU A 607 -1.26 -14.75 -32.54
CA LEU A 607 -0.22 -15.80 -32.51
C LEU A 607 0.35 -16.01 -31.10
N THR A 608 0.40 -14.96 -30.29
CA THR A 608 0.83 -15.02 -28.88
C THR A 608 -0.17 -15.70 -27.93
N ALA A 609 -1.39 -16.00 -28.40
CA ALA A 609 -2.42 -16.75 -27.69
C ALA A 609 -2.45 -18.25 -28.09
N ASP A 610 -1.43 -18.74 -28.82
CA ASP A 610 -1.31 -20.15 -29.17
C ASP A 610 -0.72 -21.01 -28.02
N GLU A 611 -0.75 -22.34 -28.18
CA GLU A 611 0.01 -23.28 -27.34
C GLU A 611 1.51 -23.02 -27.50
N ARG A 612 2.32 -23.26 -26.45
CA ARG A 612 3.67 -22.69 -26.38
C ARG A 612 4.65 -23.33 -27.37
N ASP A 613 4.60 -24.64 -27.56
CA ASP A 613 5.38 -25.34 -28.59
C ASP A 613 4.98 -24.89 -30.01
N SER A 614 3.67 -24.78 -30.25
CA SER A 614 3.12 -24.31 -31.54
C SER A 614 3.51 -22.86 -31.82
N TRP A 615 3.49 -22.00 -30.81
CA TRP A 615 3.98 -20.63 -30.93
C TRP A 615 5.49 -20.59 -31.12
N ALA A 616 6.26 -21.46 -30.45
CA ALA A 616 7.70 -21.54 -30.64
C ALA A 616 8.07 -21.87 -32.10
N GLU A 617 7.40 -22.84 -32.73
CA GLU A 617 7.55 -23.15 -34.15
C GLU A 617 7.08 -21.97 -35.03
N MET A 618 5.82 -21.52 -34.84
CA MET A 618 5.21 -20.49 -35.67
C MET A 618 5.91 -19.12 -35.55
N ARG A 619 6.55 -18.82 -34.40
CA ARG A 619 7.39 -17.63 -34.23
C ARG A 619 8.67 -17.73 -35.07
N GLN A 620 9.28 -18.90 -35.21
CA GLN A 620 10.40 -19.07 -36.15
C GLN A 620 9.94 -18.96 -37.61
N VAL A 621 8.77 -19.53 -37.96
CA VAL A 621 8.19 -19.38 -39.31
C VAL A 621 7.92 -17.90 -39.63
N PHE A 622 7.29 -17.17 -38.71
CA PHE A 622 7.01 -15.74 -38.84
C PHE A 622 8.31 -14.93 -38.97
N LYS A 623 9.27 -15.14 -38.06
CA LYS A 623 10.56 -14.42 -37.99
C LYS A 623 11.43 -14.60 -39.23
N ASN A 624 11.39 -15.79 -39.84
CA ASN A 624 12.20 -16.14 -41.00
C ASN A 624 11.49 -15.86 -42.35
N LEU A 625 10.20 -15.48 -42.34
CA LEU A 625 9.46 -15.18 -43.57
C LEU A 625 9.99 -13.92 -44.28
N SER A 626 10.30 -12.85 -43.53
CA SER A 626 10.88 -11.63 -44.10
C SER A 626 11.67 -10.79 -43.09
N PRO A 627 12.56 -9.89 -43.54
CA PRO A 627 13.27 -8.95 -42.67
C PRO A 627 12.33 -8.00 -41.90
N GLU A 628 11.16 -7.67 -42.47
CA GLU A 628 10.14 -6.84 -41.84
C GLU A 628 9.49 -7.58 -40.66
N ASN A 629 9.17 -8.87 -40.81
CA ASN A 629 8.66 -9.69 -39.71
C ASN A 629 9.66 -9.83 -38.56
N LYS A 630 10.96 -9.97 -38.88
CA LYS A 630 11.99 -9.93 -37.85
C LYS A 630 12.00 -8.58 -37.13
N ARG A 631 11.94 -7.45 -37.84
CA ARG A 631 11.88 -6.09 -37.24
C ARG A 631 10.62 -5.87 -36.40
N TYR A 632 9.48 -6.41 -36.82
CA TYR A 632 8.22 -6.38 -36.08
C TYR A 632 8.38 -7.06 -34.72
N LEU A 633 8.94 -8.29 -34.69
CA LEU A 633 9.29 -9.00 -33.45
C LEU A 633 10.32 -8.21 -32.62
N ASP A 634 11.46 -7.83 -33.23
CA ASP A 634 12.55 -7.12 -32.53
C ASP A 634 12.02 -5.85 -31.80
N MET A 635 11.06 -5.13 -32.41
CA MET A 635 10.47 -3.91 -31.84
C MET A 635 9.49 -4.21 -30.69
N VAL A 636 8.51 -5.09 -30.88
CA VAL A 636 7.56 -5.41 -29.80
C VAL A 636 8.23 -6.14 -28.63
N GLU A 637 9.26 -6.95 -28.91
CA GLU A 637 10.09 -7.63 -27.90
C GLU A 637 10.98 -6.62 -27.14
N GLY A 638 11.59 -5.64 -27.82
CA GLY A 638 12.47 -4.62 -27.23
C GLY A 638 11.78 -3.49 -26.45
N ALA A 639 10.54 -3.12 -26.80
CA ALA A 639 9.78 -2.03 -26.18
C ALA A 639 9.72 -2.08 -24.64
N ALA A 640 9.65 -0.93 -23.97
CA ALA A 640 9.45 -0.80 -22.52
C ALA A 640 8.18 -1.54 -22.08
N PHE A 641 7.04 -1.22 -22.68
CA PHE A 641 5.75 -1.88 -22.48
C PHE A 641 4.88 -1.77 -23.75
N VAL A 642 3.69 -2.37 -23.74
CA VAL A 642 2.69 -2.28 -24.82
C VAL A 642 1.48 -1.44 -24.39
N VAL A 643 0.91 -0.64 -25.29
CA VAL A 643 -0.36 0.09 -25.09
C VAL A 643 -1.34 -0.28 -26.20
N SER A 644 -2.57 -0.69 -25.87
CA SER A 644 -3.58 -1.15 -26.84
C SER A 644 -4.75 -0.16 -26.89
N LEU A 645 -5.04 0.39 -28.07
CA LEU A 645 -6.08 1.39 -28.31
C LEU A 645 -7.36 0.75 -28.88
N ASP A 646 -8.24 0.29 -27.98
CA ASP A 646 -9.46 -0.45 -28.31
C ASP A 646 -10.66 0.48 -28.58
N ASP A 647 -11.50 0.17 -29.59
CA ASP A 647 -12.69 0.97 -29.93
C ASP A 647 -13.83 0.88 -28.90
N GLY A 648 -13.84 -0.16 -28.06
CA GLY A 648 -14.89 -0.38 -27.07
C GLY A 648 -15.04 0.77 -26.06
N ALA A 649 -16.19 0.84 -25.41
CA ALA A 649 -16.49 1.79 -24.34
C ALA A 649 -17.13 1.07 -23.13
N PRO A 650 -16.38 0.19 -22.42
CA PRO A 650 -16.96 -0.64 -21.36
C PRO A 650 -17.37 0.21 -20.15
N THR A 651 -18.57 -0.03 -19.63
CA THR A 651 -19.22 0.72 -18.56
C THR A 651 -19.55 -0.13 -17.33
N THR A 652 -19.83 -1.41 -17.51
CA THR A 652 -20.11 -2.37 -16.42
C THR A 652 -18.88 -3.21 -16.05
N PRO A 653 -18.81 -3.81 -14.84
CA PRO A 653 -17.73 -4.71 -14.44
C PRO A 653 -17.55 -5.90 -15.38
N PHE A 654 -18.64 -6.47 -15.88
CA PHE A 654 -18.59 -7.58 -16.83
C PHE A 654 -18.06 -7.15 -18.21
N GLU A 655 -18.50 -6.01 -18.73
CA GLU A 655 -17.94 -5.43 -19.97
C GLU A 655 -16.44 -5.17 -19.84
N ARG A 656 -16.02 -4.57 -18.73
CA ARG A 656 -14.62 -4.26 -18.43
C ARG A 656 -13.75 -5.51 -18.41
N MET A 657 -14.04 -6.46 -17.53
CA MET A 657 -13.29 -7.73 -17.45
C MET A 657 -13.28 -8.46 -18.81
N LYS A 658 -14.43 -8.50 -19.49
CA LYS A 658 -14.53 -9.13 -20.81
C LYS A 658 -13.61 -8.46 -21.83
N SER A 659 -13.64 -7.14 -21.97
CA SER A 659 -12.78 -6.45 -22.94
C SER A 659 -11.28 -6.53 -22.59
N TRP A 660 -10.92 -6.60 -21.30
CA TRP A 660 -9.52 -6.74 -20.89
C TRP A 660 -8.93 -8.13 -21.16
N GLN A 661 -9.61 -9.20 -20.71
CA GLN A 661 -9.04 -10.56 -20.64
C GLN A 661 -9.76 -11.57 -21.55
N LEU A 662 -10.99 -11.29 -21.99
CA LEU A 662 -11.87 -12.20 -22.73
C LEU A 662 -12.37 -11.57 -24.05
N ASN A 663 -11.55 -10.73 -24.67
CA ASN A 663 -11.85 -10.15 -25.98
C ASN A 663 -11.56 -11.17 -27.10
N ASP A 664 -11.52 -10.68 -28.33
CA ASP A 664 -11.16 -11.42 -29.54
C ASP A 664 -9.64 -11.51 -29.80
N GLY A 665 -8.82 -10.88 -28.95
CA GLY A 665 -7.38 -11.11 -28.81
C GLY A 665 -6.46 -10.52 -29.90
N PHE A 666 -6.99 -9.98 -31.00
CA PHE A 666 -6.19 -9.44 -32.10
C PHE A 666 -5.36 -8.20 -31.70
N ASN A 667 -5.95 -7.24 -30.99
CA ASN A 667 -5.28 -6.01 -30.53
C ASN A 667 -4.46 -6.23 -29.25
N ARG A 668 -3.67 -7.31 -29.16
CA ARG A 668 -2.88 -7.70 -27.98
C ARG A 668 -1.53 -8.33 -28.40
N TRP A 669 -0.56 -8.33 -27.48
CA TRP A 669 0.68 -9.12 -27.61
C TRP A 669 0.96 -9.81 -26.26
N PHE A 670 0.38 -10.99 -26.06
CA PHE A 670 0.20 -11.58 -24.72
C PHE A 670 1.53 -11.88 -24.00
N ASP A 671 2.59 -12.21 -24.73
CA ASP A 671 3.92 -12.49 -24.18
C ASP A 671 4.63 -11.29 -23.54
N LYS A 672 4.18 -10.04 -23.79
CA LYS A 672 4.86 -8.86 -23.25
C LYS A 672 4.73 -8.80 -21.72
N GLY A 673 5.82 -8.52 -21.01
CA GLY A 673 5.82 -8.46 -19.53
C GLY A 673 4.72 -7.53 -19.00
N LEU A 674 4.77 -6.25 -19.38
CA LEU A 674 3.76 -5.25 -19.03
C LEU A 674 3.02 -4.71 -20.27
N LYS A 675 1.69 -4.59 -20.14
CA LYS A 675 0.73 -4.20 -21.18
C LYS A 675 -0.31 -3.24 -20.59
N PHE A 676 -0.86 -2.35 -21.41
CA PHE A 676 -2.02 -1.51 -21.11
C PHE A 676 -3.06 -1.63 -22.20
N VAL A 677 -4.32 -1.39 -21.84
CA VAL A 677 -5.42 -1.18 -22.77
C VAL A 677 -6.11 0.11 -22.39
N VAL A 678 -6.45 0.93 -23.40
CA VAL A 678 -7.15 2.21 -23.24
C VAL A 678 -8.31 2.23 -24.23
N TYR A 679 -9.49 2.55 -23.73
CA TYR A 679 -10.77 2.49 -24.45
C TYR A 679 -11.22 3.85 -24.96
N SER A 680 -12.18 3.87 -25.90
CA SER A 680 -12.68 5.11 -26.52
C SER A 680 -13.29 6.10 -25.51
N ASN A 681 -13.80 5.59 -24.39
CA ASN A 681 -14.34 6.34 -23.25
C ASN A 681 -13.31 6.69 -22.15
N GLY A 682 -12.00 6.48 -22.39
CA GLY A 682 -10.95 6.76 -21.41
C GLY A 682 -10.88 5.79 -20.22
N VAL A 683 -11.68 4.72 -20.19
CA VAL A 683 -11.44 3.59 -19.28
C VAL A 683 -10.12 2.93 -19.67
N SER A 684 -9.39 2.41 -18.67
CA SER A 684 -8.10 1.76 -18.89
C SER A 684 -7.93 0.50 -18.06
N ARG A 685 -6.99 -0.37 -18.49
CA ARG A 685 -6.41 -1.37 -17.60
C ARG A 685 -4.97 -1.75 -17.92
N SER A 686 -4.18 -1.89 -16.85
CA SER A 686 -2.88 -2.56 -16.83
C SER A 686 -2.98 -4.11 -16.72
N ILE A 687 -2.26 -4.82 -17.59
CA ILE A 687 -2.25 -6.28 -17.73
C ILE A 687 -0.79 -6.78 -17.73
N VAL A 688 -0.46 -7.86 -17.02
CA VAL A 688 0.90 -8.44 -17.03
C VAL A 688 0.92 -9.92 -17.41
N GLU A 689 2.03 -10.37 -17.98
CA GLU A 689 2.38 -11.80 -18.05
C GLU A 689 2.92 -12.23 -16.68
N HIS A 690 2.36 -13.31 -16.11
CA HIS A 690 2.49 -13.61 -14.68
C HIS A 690 3.79 -14.34 -14.31
N SER A 691 4.60 -14.82 -15.27
CA SER A 691 5.63 -15.81 -14.99
C SER A 691 6.71 -15.32 -14.02
N ILE A 692 7.17 -14.07 -14.15
CA ILE A 692 8.04 -13.38 -13.17
C ILE A 692 7.32 -12.24 -12.43
N ILE A 693 6.30 -11.62 -13.04
CA ILE A 693 5.62 -10.47 -12.42
C ILE A 693 4.46 -10.97 -11.53
N ASP A 694 4.60 -10.73 -10.22
CA ASP A 694 3.53 -10.89 -9.24
C ASP A 694 2.77 -9.56 -9.03
N GLY A 695 1.63 -9.60 -8.33
CA GLY A 695 0.64 -8.51 -8.29
C GLY A 695 0.99 -7.19 -7.58
N ILE A 696 2.25 -6.95 -7.18
CA ILE A 696 2.64 -5.86 -6.26
C ILE A 696 3.27 -4.63 -7.00
N THR A 697 3.21 -4.57 -8.33
CA THR A 697 4.37 -4.10 -9.13
C THR A 697 4.07 -3.01 -10.23
N ARG A 698 3.54 -1.78 -9.98
CA ARG A 698 3.15 -0.77 -11.07
C ARG A 698 3.15 0.79 -10.71
N ASN A 699 3.64 1.71 -11.60
CA ASN A 699 3.52 3.23 -11.80
C ASN A 699 4.63 3.72 -12.81
N GLY A 700 5.01 4.94 -13.35
CA GLY A 700 4.71 6.43 -13.57
C GLY A 700 5.51 6.95 -14.90
N VAL A 701 5.14 7.69 -16.03
CA VAL A 701 5.84 7.94 -17.44
C VAL A 701 6.17 9.47 -17.81
N ASP A 702 6.48 10.11 -19.00
CA ASP A 702 6.65 9.92 -20.51
C ASP A 702 7.13 11.17 -21.34
N GLU A 703 7.22 11.34 -22.70
CA GLU A 703 7.14 10.47 -23.97
C GLU A 703 7.97 11.04 -25.19
N ILE A 704 7.67 10.71 -26.48
CA ILE A 704 8.15 11.30 -27.78
C ILE A 704 7.25 11.11 -29.07
N LYS A 705 7.52 10.07 -29.90
CA LYS A 705 7.63 10.15 -31.39
C LYS A 705 7.14 8.87 -32.08
N LEU A 706 6.36 9.04 -33.15
CA LEU A 706 5.65 7.98 -33.87
C LEU A 706 6.40 7.42 -35.09
N GLU A 707 6.37 6.09 -35.25
CA GLU A 707 6.72 5.32 -36.45
C GLU A 707 5.79 4.08 -36.56
N GLU A 708 5.50 3.57 -37.76
CA GLU A 708 4.63 2.39 -37.97
C GLU A 708 5.42 1.18 -38.46
N TYR A 709 5.10 -0.01 -37.95
CA TYR A 709 5.78 -1.27 -38.23
C TYR A 709 4.81 -2.29 -38.84
N THR A 710 4.92 -2.51 -40.15
CA THR A 710 4.14 -3.51 -40.89
C THR A 710 4.86 -4.86 -40.98
N CYS A 711 4.11 -5.92 -41.26
CA CYS A 711 4.62 -7.28 -41.43
C CYS A 711 3.92 -8.00 -42.59
N GLN A 712 4.55 -9.07 -43.08
CA GLN A 712 4.06 -9.95 -44.13
C GLN A 712 3.42 -11.20 -43.52
N SER A 713 2.34 -11.70 -44.15
CA SER A 713 1.72 -12.98 -43.78
C SER A 713 1.91 -14.04 -44.87
N SER A 714 1.70 -15.30 -44.51
CA SER A 714 1.75 -16.46 -45.40
C SER A 714 0.48 -17.31 -45.25
N PRO A 715 0.19 -18.26 -46.17
CA PRO A 715 -0.95 -19.17 -46.02
C PRO A 715 -0.94 -19.93 -44.68
N ALA A 716 0.22 -20.41 -44.24
CA ALA A 716 0.36 -21.14 -42.97
C ALA A 716 0.12 -20.23 -41.74
N ILE A 717 0.58 -18.97 -41.78
CA ILE A 717 0.29 -17.99 -40.72
C ILE A 717 -1.20 -17.67 -40.68
N ASN A 718 -1.83 -17.42 -41.83
CA ASN A 718 -3.27 -17.13 -41.91
C ASN A 718 -4.15 -18.33 -41.45
N GLU A 719 -3.75 -19.56 -41.79
CA GLU A 719 -4.41 -20.79 -41.34
C GLU A 719 -4.28 -20.96 -39.82
N ARG A 720 -3.08 -20.77 -39.26
CA ARG A 720 -2.87 -20.83 -37.81
C ARG A 720 -3.61 -19.72 -37.06
N ILE A 721 -3.60 -18.48 -37.56
CA ILE A 721 -4.42 -17.36 -37.05
C ILE A 721 -5.90 -17.75 -37.00
N THR A 722 -6.42 -18.37 -38.06
CA THR A 722 -7.82 -18.82 -38.14
C THR A 722 -8.13 -19.90 -37.10
N HIS A 723 -7.23 -20.87 -36.91
CA HIS A 723 -7.36 -21.93 -35.91
C HIS A 723 -7.32 -21.38 -34.47
N ILE A 724 -6.32 -20.56 -34.13
CA ILE A 724 -6.19 -19.97 -32.79
C ILE A 724 -7.41 -19.10 -32.47
N ARG A 725 -7.85 -18.26 -33.41
CA ARG A 725 -9.05 -17.41 -33.24
C ARG A 725 -10.29 -18.24 -32.92
N ALA A 726 -10.52 -19.34 -33.63
CA ALA A 726 -11.67 -20.21 -33.39
C ALA A 726 -11.64 -20.82 -31.98
N ARG A 727 -10.49 -21.34 -31.55
CA ARG A 727 -10.30 -21.89 -30.19
C ARG A 727 -10.44 -20.81 -29.12
N TYR A 728 -9.75 -19.68 -29.25
CA TYR A 728 -9.73 -18.61 -28.26
C TYR A 728 -11.13 -18.01 -28.01
N LEU A 729 -11.93 -17.84 -29.07
CA LEU A 729 -13.33 -17.42 -28.94
C LEU A 729 -14.20 -18.50 -28.26
N GLN A 730 -13.95 -19.79 -28.51
CA GLN A 730 -14.64 -20.88 -27.82
C GLN A 730 -14.30 -20.89 -26.31
N GLU A 731 -13.01 -20.89 -25.97
CA GLU A 731 -12.49 -20.90 -24.59
C GLU A 731 -12.95 -19.69 -23.77
N THR A 732 -12.97 -18.49 -24.37
CA THR A 732 -13.42 -17.27 -23.68
C THR A 732 -14.94 -17.15 -23.57
N SER A 733 -15.72 -17.71 -24.50
CA SER A 733 -17.18 -17.53 -24.54
C SER A 733 -17.94 -18.09 -23.33
N ILE A 734 -17.37 -19.11 -22.67
CA ILE A 734 -17.94 -19.84 -21.53
C ILE A 734 -17.56 -19.24 -20.16
N ILE A 735 -16.71 -18.21 -20.13
CA ILE A 735 -16.23 -17.57 -18.90
C ILE A 735 -17.17 -16.41 -18.53
N GLY A 736 -17.53 -16.32 -17.25
CA GLY A 736 -18.26 -15.20 -16.69
C GLY A 736 -17.50 -14.50 -15.58
N PHE A 737 -17.90 -13.26 -15.33
CA PHE A 737 -17.35 -12.41 -14.28
C PHE A 737 -18.46 -11.61 -13.62
N THR A 738 -18.39 -11.45 -12.29
CA THR A 738 -19.30 -10.59 -11.53
C THR A 738 -18.57 -9.98 -10.33
N THR A 739 -19.12 -8.88 -9.83
CA THR A 739 -18.70 -8.23 -8.58
C THR A 739 -19.83 -8.27 -7.56
N TRP A 740 -19.49 -8.35 -6.29
CA TRP A 740 -20.42 -8.16 -5.18
C TRP A 740 -19.77 -7.25 -4.12
N GLU A 741 -20.55 -6.41 -3.46
CA GLU A 741 -20.05 -5.47 -2.45
C GLU A 741 -20.89 -5.58 -1.17
N CYS A 742 -20.21 -5.78 -0.06
CA CYS A 742 -20.77 -5.77 1.27
C CYS A 742 -20.59 -4.36 1.84
N ILE A 743 -21.69 -3.60 1.97
CA ILE A 743 -21.71 -2.23 2.51
C ILE A 743 -22.00 -2.31 4.02
N ASP A 744 -21.50 -1.34 4.79
CA ASP A 744 -21.62 -1.22 6.26
C ASP A 744 -21.02 -2.39 7.08
N PHE A 745 -20.23 -3.26 6.43
CA PHE A 745 -19.53 -4.38 7.05
C PHE A 745 -18.13 -4.53 6.43
N GLY A 746 -17.13 -3.97 7.12
CA GLY A 746 -15.73 -3.95 6.72
C GLY A 746 -14.76 -4.19 7.88
N GLN A 747 -13.50 -3.79 7.70
CA GLN A 747 -12.43 -4.01 8.67
C GLN A 747 -12.72 -3.39 10.05
N GLU A 748 -13.27 -2.17 10.12
CA GLU A 748 -13.53 -1.49 11.39
C GLU A 748 -14.51 -2.26 12.28
N TYR A 749 -15.63 -2.71 11.71
CA TYR A 749 -16.65 -3.45 12.46
C TYR A 749 -16.05 -4.69 13.13
N LEU A 750 -15.21 -5.42 12.40
CA LEU A 750 -14.57 -6.65 12.88
C LEU A 750 -13.43 -6.35 13.88
N GLN A 751 -12.70 -5.24 13.70
CA GLN A 751 -11.72 -4.75 14.68
C GLN A 751 -12.37 -4.34 16.01
N ARG A 752 -13.49 -3.59 15.98
CA ARG A 752 -14.28 -3.21 17.18
C ARG A 752 -14.70 -4.44 17.99
N HIS A 753 -15.00 -5.55 17.32
CA HIS A 753 -15.37 -6.84 17.94
C HIS A 753 -14.18 -7.78 18.23
N LYS A 754 -12.93 -7.35 18.02
CA LYS A 754 -11.69 -8.14 18.19
C LYS A 754 -11.63 -9.43 17.34
N VAL A 755 -12.17 -9.40 16.12
CA VAL A 755 -12.21 -10.54 15.19
C VAL A 755 -11.30 -10.30 13.98
N PRO A 756 -10.47 -11.27 13.54
CA PRO A 756 -9.60 -11.08 12.38
C PRO A 756 -10.40 -10.96 11.08
N ALA A 757 -10.46 -9.74 10.52
CA ALA A 757 -11.31 -9.40 9.39
C ALA A 757 -11.14 -10.34 8.18
N LYS A 758 -9.89 -10.56 7.73
CA LYS A 758 -9.59 -11.50 6.62
C LYS A 758 -10.09 -12.92 6.87
N GLY A 759 -9.94 -13.42 8.10
CA GLY A 759 -10.42 -14.75 8.46
C GLY A 759 -11.93 -14.88 8.33
N ILE A 760 -12.68 -13.83 8.65
CA ILE A 760 -14.14 -13.79 8.48
C ILE A 760 -14.51 -13.74 7.00
N PHE A 761 -13.87 -12.88 6.19
CA PHE A 761 -14.18 -12.80 4.76
C PHE A 761 -13.77 -14.06 3.99
N GLU A 762 -12.67 -14.73 4.33
CA GLU A 762 -12.38 -16.07 3.83
C GLU A 762 -13.48 -17.07 4.24
N THR A 763 -13.91 -17.04 5.52
CA THR A 763 -14.99 -17.92 6.01
C THR A 763 -16.29 -17.70 5.26
N MET A 764 -16.63 -16.46 4.89
CA MET A 764 -17.77 -16.14 4.04
C MET A 764 -17.64 -16.76 2.65
N VAL A 765 -16.45 -16.72 2.03
CA VAL A 765 -16.21 -17.36 0.73
C VAL A 765 -16.31 -18.88 0.81
N GLN A 766 -15.83 -19.50 1.90
CA GLN A 766 -16.00 -20.95 2.10
C GLN A 766 -17.47 -21.35 2.34
N LEU A 767 -18.26 -20.52 3.01
CA LEU A 767 -19.69 -20.78 3.19
C LEU A 767 -20.48 -20.56 1.88
N ALA A 768 -20.16 -19.51 1.12
CA ALA A 768 -20.75 -19.26 -0.21
C ALA A 768 -20.41 -20.37 -1.22
N SER A 769 -19.17 -20.87 -1.21
CA SER A 769 -18.76 -21.97 -2.10
C SER A 769 -19.51 -23.27 -1.81
N LYS A 770 -19.82 -23.58 -0.54
CA LYS A 770 -20.71 -24.67 -0.13
C LYS A 770 -22.08 -24.57 -0.79
N TYR A 771 -22.75 -23.41 -0.73
CA TYR A 771 -24.08 -23.22 -1.33
C TYR A 771 -24.03 -23.24 -2.88
N PHE A 772 -22.94 -22.79 -3.47
CA PHE A 772 -22.76 -22.72 -4.93
C PHE A 772 -22.43 -24.08 -5.56
N LEU A 773 -21.54 -24.86 -4.94
CA LEU A 773 -21.09 -26.17 -5.43
C LEU A 773 -21.98 -27.32 -4.92
N GLY A 774 -22.61 -27.15 -3.75
CA GLY A 774 -23.39 -28.18 -3.04
C GLY A 774 -22.61 -28.82 -1.90
N GLU A 775 -21.28 -28.81 -1.99
CA GLU A 775 -20.34 -29.25 -0.96
C GLU A 775 -19.07 -28.36 -0.96
N ASN A 776 -18.24 -28.48 0.07
CA ASN A 776 -16.97 -27.76 0.14
C ASN A 776 -15.83 -28.61 -0.44
N HIS A 777 -15.26 -28.14 -1.55
CA HIS A 777 -14.08 -28.72 -2.19
C HIS A 777 -12.76 -28.09 -1.69
N PRO A 778 -11.58 -28.68 -1.99
CA PRO A 778 -10.30 -28.08 -1.67
C PRO A 778 -10.14 -26.66 -2.25
N CYS A 779 -9.86 -25.71 -1.37
CA CYS A 779 -9.66 -24.30 -1.69
C CYS A 779 -8.21 -23.88 -1.46
N TRP A 780 -7.66 -23.02 -2.32
CA TRP A 780 -6.26 -22.59 -2.25
C TRP A 780 -6.07 -21.07 -2.43
N SER A 781 -5.22 -20.46 -1.60
CA SER A 781 -4.85 -19.03 -1.71
C SER A 781 -3.35 -18.84 -1.83
N ALA A 782 -2.93 -17.86 -2.64
CA ALA A 782 -1.54 -17.49 -2.83
C ALA A 782 -1.06 -16.49 -1.77
N ILE A 783 0.09 -16.78 -1.13
CA ILE A 783 0.68 -15.99 -0.06
C ILE A 783 2.03 -15.44 -0.53
N SER A 784 2.21 -14.12 -0.50
CA SER A 784 3.45 -13.48 -0.93
C SER A 784 4.62 -13.82 0.00
N MET A 785 5.67 -14.40 -0.59
CA MET A 785 6.98 -14.57 0.05
C MET A 785 7.95 -13.45 -0.31
N GLY A 786 7.45 -12.29 -0.77
CA GLY A 786 8.28 -11.16 -1.22
C GLY A 786 9.23 -10.59 -0.16
N HIS A 787 9.03 -10.90 1.13
CA HIS A 787 9.95 -10.60 2.22
C HIS A 787 11.26 -11.39 2.17
N ALA A 788 11.36 -12.43 1.32
CA ALA A 788 12.59 -13.16 1.04
C ALA A 788 13.21 -12.72 -0.30
N HIS A 789 14.54 -12.79 -0.43
CA HIS A 789 15.21 -12.41 -1.67
C HIS A 789 14.73 -13.27 -2.85
N LYS A 790 14.30 -12.64 -3.95
CA LYS A 790 13.63 -13.25 -5.12
C LYS A 790 12.41 -14.14 -4.78
N GLY A 791 11.82 -13.97 -3.60
CA GLY A 791 10.69 -14.77 -3.14
C GLY A 791 9.51 -14.73 -4.11
N ARG A 792 8.84 -15.88 -4.29
CA ARG A 792 7.64 -16.07 -5.15
C ARG A 792 6.49 -16.64 -4.31
N PRO A 793 5.22 -16.47 -4.72
CA PRO A 793 4.09 -16.89 -3.90
C PRO A 793 4.03 -18.40 -3.61
N GLU A 794 4.02 -18.76 -2.33
CA GLU A 794 3.57 -20.07 -1.86
C GLU A 794 2.04 -20.14 -1.93
N ILE A 795 1.44 -21.32 -1.90
CA ILE A 795 0.00 -21.48 -1.68
C ILE A 795 -0.31 -22.24 -0.39
N ILE A 796 -1.37 -21.81 0.28
CA ILE A 796 -2.00 -22.54 1.37
C ILE A 796 -3.31 -23.15 0.87
N GLN A 797 -3.61 -24.37 1.28
CA GLN A 797 -4.99 -24.83 1.32
C GLN A 797 -5.71 -24.00 2.39
N THR A 798 -6.80 -23.30 2.07
CA THR A 798 -7.49 -22.39 3.00
C THR A 798 -8.66 -23.00 3.76
N TYR A 799 -9.37 -23.97 3.19
CA TYR A 799 -10.51 -24.64 3.84
C TYR A 799 -10.03 -25.68 4.87
N THR A 800 -9.66 -25.20 6.06
CA THR A 800 -9.16 -25.96 7.23
C THR A 800 -10.22 -26.85 7.91
N ALA A 801 -9.80 -27.65 8.90
CA ALA A 801 -10.70 -28.45 9.71
C ALA A 801 -11.65 -27.60 10.57
N GLU A 802 -11.20 -26.45 11.05
CA GLU A 802 -12.01 -25.47 11.80
C GLU A 802 -13.02 -24.78 10.88
N LEU A 803 -12.61 -24.42 9.66
CA LEU A 803 -13.50 -23.91 8.62
C LEU A 803 -14.55 -24.95 8.22
N LYS A 804 -14.18 -26.23 8.11
CA LYS A 804 -15.14 -27.32 7.92
C LYS A 804 -16.12 -27.43 9.07
N ALA A 805 -15.63 -27.43 10.32
CA ALA A 805 -16.50 -27.50 11.50
C ALA A 805 -17.49 -26.33 11.58
N PHE A 806 -17.11 -25.13 11.16
CA PHE A 806 -18.05 -24.02 11.00
C PHE A 806 -19.02 -24.21 9.82
N CYS A 807 -18.53 -24.57 8.62
CA CYS A 807 -19.36 -24.70 7.43
C CYS A 807 -20.39 -25.84 7.56
N ASP A 808 -20.04 -26.94 8.23
CA ASP A 808 -20.98 -28.01 8.58
C ASP A 808 -22.06 -27.52 9.56
N ALA A 809 -21.69 -26.66 10.52
CA ALA A 809 -22.57 -26.18 11.58
C ALA A 809 -23.43 -24.95 11.23
N ALA A 810 -23.04 -24.12 10.24
CA ALA A 810 -23.61 -22.79 10.02
C ALA A 810 -25.15 -22.79 9.89
N ASP A 811 -25.68 -23.68 9.06
CA ASP A 811 -27.11 -23.84 8.77
C ASP A 811 -27.88 -24.63 9.83
N ASP A 812 -27.18 -25.39 10.69
CA ASP A 812 -27.82 -26.31 11.62
C ASP A 812 -28.49 -25.53 12.77
N SER A 813 -29.81 -25.34 12.63
CA SER A 813 -30.64 -24.69 13.63
C SER A 813 -30.73 -25.45 14.97
N SER A 814 -30.30 -26.72 15.03
CA SER A 814 -30.17 -27.46 16.29
C SER A 814 -28.92 -27.07 17.08
N ILE A 815 -27.94 -26.41 16.44
CA ILE A 815 -26.73 -25.90 17.08
C ILE A 815 -26.97 -24.47 17.59
N GLU A 816 -26.78 -24.28 18.89
CA GLU A 816 -26.91 -22.99 19.57
C GLU A 816 -26.08 -21.89 18.91
N ALA A 817 -26.63 -20.68 18.82
CA ALA A 817 -25.98 -19.55 18.14
C ALA A 817 -24.59 -19.22 18.72
N GLN A 818 -24.43 -19.31 20.05
CA GLN A 818 -23.14 -19.13 20.72
C GLN A 818 -22.10 -20.18 20.29
N LYS A 819 -22.51 -21.44 20.11
CA LYS A 819 -21.63 -22.51 19.63
C LYS A 819 -21.25 -22.31 18.15
N ARG A 820 -22.18 -21.85 17.30
CA ARG A 820 -21.88 -21.44 15.91
C ARG A 820 -20.93 -20.24 15.84
N GLN A 821 -21.07 -19.26 16.75
CA GLN A 821 -20.15 -18.12 16.87
C GLN A 821 -18.72 -18.55 17.29
N ILE A 822 -18.59 -19.48 18.24
CA ILE A 822 -17.29 -20.04 18.63
C ILE A 822 -16.61 -20.73 17.44
N LEU A 823 -17.37 -21.52 16.66
CA LEU A 823 -16.85 -22.17 15.44
C LEU A 823 -16.43 -21.15 14.37
N LEU A 824 -17.20 -20.07 14.16
CA LEU A 824 -16.85 -18.97 13.25
C LEU A 824 -15.52 -18.31 13.64
N PHE A 825 -15.29 -18.06 14.94
CA PHE A 825 -14.06 -17.45 15.41
C PHE A 825 -12.86 -18.42 15.35
N ALA A 826 -13.07 -19.72 15.58
CA ALA A 826 -12.04 -20.74 15.36
C ALA A 826 -11.66 -20.83 13.87
N ALA A 827 -12.64 -20.88 12.97
CA ALA A 827 -12.45 -20.87 11.52
C ALA A 827 -11.63 -19.64 11.07
N ALA A 828 -12.06 -18.44 11.44
CA ALA A 828 -11.39 -17.19 11.08
C ALA A 828 -9.94 -17.10 11.63
N ARG A 829 -9.69 -17.57 12.85
CA ARG A 829 -8.34 -17.65 13.44
C ARG A 829 -7.47 -18.68 12.72
N SER A 830 -8.01 -19.84 12.36
CA SER A 830 -7.26 -20.90 11.66
C SER A 830 -6.69 -20.43 10.32
N HIS A 831 -7.46 -19.63 9.56
CA HIS A 831 -6.98 -19.03 8.31
C HIS A 831 -5.79 -18.08 8.55
N VAL A 832 -5.88 -17.17 9.52
CA VAL A 832 -4.78 -16.23 9.84
C VAL A 832 -3.55 -16.97 10.34
N ALA A 833 -3.70 -17.99 11.19
CA ALA A 833 -2.59 -18.83 11.63
C ALA A 833 -1.91 -19.55 10.45
N ASN A 834 -2.69 -20.03 9.48
CA ASN A 834 -2.21 -20.70 8.27
C ASN A 834 -1.43 -19.74 7.33
N VAL A 835 -1.91 -18.51 7.16
CA VAL A 835 -1.18 -17.42 6.46
C VAL A 835 0.13 -17.09 7.17
N ASN A 836 0.08 -16.84 8.48
CA ASN A 836 1.24 -16.46 9.29
C ASN A 836 2.32 -17.55 9.29
N ARG A 837 1.92 -18.83 9.40
CA ARG A 837 2.80 -20.00 9.28
C ARG A 837 3.61 -19.97 7.98
N VAL A 838 2.97 -19.72 6.84
CA VAL A 838 3.68 -19.61 5.55
C VAL A 838 4.54 -18.34 5.48
N GLN A 839 4.10 -17.21 6.05
CA GLN A 839 4.93 -16.00 6.19
C GLN A 839 6.10 -16.12 7.21
N GLN A 840 6.21 -17.23 7.93
CA GLN A 840 7.42 -17.64 8.67
C GLN A 840 8.32 -18.58 7.83
N GLY A 841 8.04 -18.74 6.54
CA GLY A 841 8.76 -19.66 5.64
C GLY A 841 8.38 -21.13 5.77
N LYS A 842 7.40 -21.48 6.63
CA LYS A 842 6.98 -22.87 6.89
C LYS A 842 6.01 -23.37 5.80
N GLY A 843 6.41 -23.25 4.53
CA GLY A 843 5.67 -23.71 3.34
C GLY A 843 5.72 -25.23 3.13
N TYR A 844 5.01 -25.73 2.12
CA TYR A 844 5.05 -27.15 1.73
C TYR A 844 4.78 -27.40 0.24
N GLU A 845 3.86 -26.66 -0.40
CA GLU A 845 3.37 -26.97 -1.74
C GLU A 845 4.42 -26.65 -2.80
N ARG A 846 5.17 -25.56 -2.62
CA ARG A 846 6.30 -25.21 -3.48
C ARG A 846 7.46 -26.18 -3.35
N THR A 847 7.72 -26.74 -2.18
CA THR A 847 8.73 -27.81 -2.02
C THR A 847 8.28 -29.07 -2.75
N MET A 848 7.04 -29.51 -2.55
CA MET A 848 6.44 -30.66 -3.24
C MET A 848 6.37 -30.48 -4.77
N SER A 849 6.20 -29.25 -5.26
CA SER A 849 6.26 -28.91 -6.68
C SER A 849 7.71 -28.92 -7.19
N ALA A 850 8.63 -28.23 -6.52
CA ALA A 850 10.04 -28.12 -6.93
C ALA A 850 10.78 -29.46 -6.96
N MET A 851 10.39 -30.43 -6.12
CA MET A 851 10.93 -31.79 -6.17
C MET A 851 10.79 -32.45 -7.56
N GLN A 852 9.80 -32.06 -8.36
CA GLN A 852 9.58 -32.61 -9.71
C GLN A 852 10.61 -32.09 -10.74
N THR A 853 11.18 -30.88 -10.57
CA THR A 853 12.16 -30.33 -11.53
C THR A 853 13.58 -30.83 -11.34
N VAL A 854 13.85 -31.49 -10.21
CA VAL A 854 15.16 -32.07 -9.89
C VAL A 854 15.19 -33.59 -10.11
N LEU A 855 14.16 -34.15 -10.74
CA LEU A 855 14.15 -35.52 -11.28
C LEU A 855 15.09 -35.63 -12.48
N LYS A 856 15.76 -36.77 -12.65
CA LYS A 856 16.62 -37.05 -13.82
C LYS A 856 15.90 -37.91 -14.85
N GLU A 857 16.37 -37.86 -16.09
CA GLU A 857 15.84 -38.66 -17.22
C GLU A 857 15.86 -40.18 -16.96
N ASP A 858 16.78 -40.67 -16.13
CA ASP A 858 16.92 -42.08 -15.75
C ASP A 858 16.07 -42.50 -14.53
N GLU A 859 15.36 -41.56 -13.89
CA GLU A 859 14.60 -41.79 -12.66
C GLU A 859 13.08 -41.72 -12.87
N GLN A 860 12.34 -42.56 -12.14
CA GLN A 860 10.88 -42.59 -12.19
C GLN A 860 10.27 -41.54 -11.26
N MET A 861 9.31 -40.76 -11.77
CA MET A 861 8.53 -39.80 -11.00
C MET A 861 7.82 -40.49 -9.82
N PRO A 862 7.93 -40.00 -8.57
CA PRO A 862 7.25 -40.60 -7.43
C PRO A 862 5.73 -40.72 -7.64
N ALA A 863 5.18 -41.89 -7.31
CA ALA A 863 3.81 -42.28 -7.66
C ALA A 863 2.74 -41.26 -7.26
N ILE A 864 2.92 -40.59 -6.10
CA ILE A 864 2.04 -39.55 -5.57
C ILE A 864 1.73 -38.44 -6.60
N TYR A 865 2.68 -38.02 -7.43
CA TYR A 865 2.45 -36.93 -8.39
C TYR A 865 1.50 -37.30 -9.54
N ASN A 866 1.29 -38.60 -9.77
CA ASN A 866 0.34 -39.13 -10.75
C ASN A 866 -0.93 -39.71 -10.08
N ASP A 867 -1.05 -39.63 -8.75
CA ASP A 867 -2.15 -40.26 -8.04
C ASP A 867 -3.44 -39.40 -8.09
N PRO A 868 -4.60 -39.98 -8.43
CA PRO A 868 -5.86 -39.24 -8.49
C PRO A 868 -6.23 -38.49 -7.20
N THR A 869 -5.88 -39.06 -6.03
CA THR A 869 -6.15 -38.47 -4.70
C THR A 869 -5.27 -37.26 -4.43
N TYR A 870 -4.01 -37.30 -4.86
CA TYR A 870 -3.10 -36.15 -4.76
C TYR A 870 -3.51 -35.04 -5.75
N ILE A 871 -3.90 -35.42 -6.96
CA ILE A 871 -4.33 -34.49 -8.02
C ILE A 871 -5.64 -33.79 -7.64
N SER A 872 -6.62 -34.50 -7.05
CA SER A 872 -7.92 -33.92 -6.65
C SER A 872 -7.81 -32.91 -5.50
N MET A 873 -6.78 -33.02 -4.65
CA MET A 873 -6.53 -32.09 -3.55
C MET A 873 -5.86 -30.77 -3.97
N ARG A 874 -5.16 -30.73 -5.11
CA ARG A 874 -4.45 -29.53 -5.61
C ARG A 874 -5.42 -28.47 -6.20
N PRO A 875 -4.95 -27.24 -6.51
CA PRO A 875 -5.81 -26.19 -7.06
C PRO A 875 -6.60 -26.63 -8.30
N HIS A 876 -7.91 -26.79 -8.13
CA HIS A 876 -8.85 -27.24 -9.15
C HIS A 876 -10.20 -26.54 -9.02
N TRP A 877 -10.89 -26.72 -7.88
CA TRP A 877 -12.26 -26.26 -7.69
C TRP A 877 -12.37 -24.79 -7.30
N LEU A 878 -11.64 -24.35 -6.28
CA LEU A 878 -11.73 -23.01 -5.74
C LEU A 878 -10.33 -22.43 -5.48
N MET A 879 -10.12 -21.18 -5.91
CA MET A 879 -9.00 -20.36 -5.43
C MET A 879 -9.49 -19.04 -4.87
N THR A 880 -8.85 -18.59 -3.80
CA THR A 880 -9.14 -17.34 -3.11
C THR A 880 -7.93 -16.40 -3.08
N GLY A 881 -8.19 -15.10 -2.92
CA GLY A 881 -7.16 -14.09 -2.75
C GLY A 881 -7.67 -12.90 -1.93
N SER A 882 -6.78 -12.35 -1.09
CA SER A 882 -6.99 -11.08 -0.38
C SER A 882 -5.90 -10.10 -0.81
N THR A 883 -6.26 -8.85 -1.13
CA THR A 883 -5.32 -7.85 -1.68
C THR A 883 -5.36 -6.55 -0.88
N ASP A 884 -4.29 -6.29 -0.12
CA ASP A 884 -4.13 -5.10 0.74
C ASP A 884 -3.42 -3.95 0.00
N LEU A 885 -3.70 -3.76 -1.30
CA LEU A 885 -3.07 -2.72 -2.12
C LEU A 885 -3.72 -1.36 -1.86
N GLY A 886 -3.36 -0.78 -0.71
CA GLY A 886 -3.88 0.49 -0.22
C GLY A 886 -3.89 1.62 -1.27
N GLY A 887 -5.01 2.33 -1.33
CA GLY A 887 -5.22 3.52 -2.16
C GLY A 887 -5.27 3.32 -3.69
N SER A 888 -4.76 2.20 -4.23
CA SER A 888 -4.47 2.07 -5.67
C SER A 888 -4.90 0.75 -6.32
N GLY A 889 -5.25 -0.28 -5.54
CA GLY A 889 -5.72 -1.57 -6.05
C GLY A 889 -7.25 -1.78 -6.05
N GLY A 890 -8.04 -0.73 -5.76
CA GLY A 890 -9.49 -0.83 -5.48
C GLY A 890 -10.37 -1.05 -6.72
N GLY A 891 -10.26 -2.21 -7.37
CA GLY A 891 -10.96 -2.51 -8.62
C GLY A 891 -11.23 -4.00 -8.88
N GLU A 892 -11.95 -4.25 -9.98
CA GLU A 892 -12.40 -5.58 -10.43
C GLU A 892 -11.25 -6.52 -10.73
N PHE A 893 -11.01 -7.57 -9.94
CA PHE A 893 -9.83 -8.43 -10.10
C PHE A 893 -10.15 -9.92 -10.23
N GLY A 894 -9.45 -10.64 -11.13
CA GLY A 894 -9.62 -12.08 -11.24
C GLY A 894 -8.58 -12.77 -12.13
N MET A 895 -8.53 -14.10 -12.01
CA MET A 895 -7.75 -14.97 -12.89
C MET A 895 -8.65 -16.07 -13.46
N VAL A 896 -8.44 -16.40 -14.74
CA VAL A 896 -9.11 -17.53 -15.39
C VAL A 896 -8.41 -18.83 -15.00
N LEU A 897 -9.10 -19.64 -14.20
CA LEU A 897 -8.70 -21.02 -13.92
C LEU A 897 -9.03 -21.95 -15.12
N ARG A 898 -8.30 -23.07 -15.21
CA ARG A 898 -8.31 -23.93 -16.42
C ARG A 898 -9.61 -24.71 -16.61
N TYR A 899 -10.34 -25.02 -15.55
CA TYR A 899 -11.54 -25.88 -15.63
C TYR A 899 -12.80 -25.00 -15.63
N PRO A 900 -13.80 -25.22 -16.50
CA PRO A 900 -15.00 -24.37 -16.59
C PRO A 900 -15.82 -24.27 -15.30
N ASP A 901 -15.77 -25.32 -14.46
CA ASP A 901 -16.46 -25.39 -13.17
C ASP A 901 -15.63 -24.84 -11.99
N SER A 902 -14.39 -24.41 -12.24
CA SER A 902 -13.57 -23.69 -11.25
C SER A 902 -14.22 -22.36 -10.86
N VAL A 903 -13.89 -21.90 -9.65
CA VAL A 903 -14.20 -20.55 -9.18
C VAL A 903 -12.90 -19.87 -8.71
N TRP A 904 -12.66 -18.64 -9.16
CA TRP A 904 -11.71 -17.72 -8.56
C TRP A 904 -12.49 -16.63 -7.81
N VAL A 905 -12.17 -16.40 -6.53
CA VAL A 905 -12.76 -15.31 -5.74
C VAL A 905 -11.65 -14.43 -5.17
N GLN A 906 -11.50 -13.24 -5.72
CA GLN A 906 -10.71 -12.19 -5.08
C GLN A 906 -11.60 -11.36 -4.17
N TYR A 907 -11.06 -10.94 -3.03
CA TYR A 907 -11.65 -9.87 -2.22
C TYR A 907 -10.64 -8.80 -1.81
N VAL A 908 -11.19 -7.61 -1.52
CA VAL A 908 -10.54 -6.47 -0.89
C VAL A 908 -11.43 -6.06 0.29
N VAL A 909 -10.82 -5.77 1.43
CA VAL A 909 -11.55 -5.34 2.64
C VAL A 909 -11.18 -3.89 2.91
N ASP A 910 -12.17 -3.01 2.77
CA ASP A 910 -12.06 -1.59 3.10
C ASP A 910 -12.44 -1.37 4.59
N ALA A 911 -12.31 -0.14 5.08
CA ALA A 911 -12.64 0.20 6.47
C ALA A 911 -14.11 -0.14 6.83
N ALA A 912 -15.06 0.28 5.97
CA ALA A 912 -16.50 0.15 6.19
C ALA A 912 -17.21 -0.84 5.23
N SER A 913 -16.50 -1.43 4.27
CA SER A 913 -17.07 -2.33 3.27
C SER A 913 -16.10 -3.44 2.84
N ALA A 914 -16.57 -4.40 2.05
CA ALA A 914 -15.71 -5.39 1.39
C ALA A 914 -16.19 -5.67 -0.03
N LYS A 915 -15.26 -5.69 -0.99
CA LYS A 915 -15.52 -5.86 -2.42
C LYS A 915 -15.01 -7.21 -2.90
N PHE A 916 -15.85 -7.92 -3.65
CA PHE A 916 -15.60 -9.25 -4.18
C PHE A 916 -15.62 -9.23 -5.71
N SER A 917 -14.73 -9.99 -6.31
CA SER A 917 -14.62 -10.17 -7.77
C SER A 917 -14.48 -11.65 -8.07
N ILE A 918 -15.41 -12.19 -8.85
CA ILE A 918 -15.66 -13.63 -8.99
C ILE A 918 -15.58 -14.02 -10.47
N VAL A 919 -14.70 -14.98 -10.81
CA VAL A 919 -14.59 -15.61 -12.14
C VAL A 919 -15.03 -17.07 -12.04
N THR A 920 -15.97 -17.50 -12.87
CA THR A 920 -16.39 -18.91 -13.01
C THR A 920 -17.17 -19.09 -14.33
N GLY A 921 -17.72 -20.29 -14.59
CA GLY A 921 -18.58 -20.55 -15.74
C GLY A 921 -19.72 -19.53 -15.88
N ARG A 922 -19.96 -19.08 -17.12
CA ARG A 922 -20.75 -17.88 -17.44
C ARG A 922 -22.21 -17.93 -16.97
N ASP A 923 -22.88 -19.06 -17.17
CA ASP A 923 -24.28 -19.23 -16.77
C ASP A 923 -24.43 -19.50 -15.25
N ARG A 924 -23.30 -19.58 -14.52
CA ARG A 924 -23.25 -19.83 -13.08
C ARG A 924 -22.90 -18.58 -12.26
N THR A 925 -22.25 -17.57 -12.85
CA THR A 925 -21.54 -16.53 -12.07
C THR A 925 -22.46 -15.73 -11.13
N GLN A 926 -23.68 -15.37 -11.55
CA GLN A 926 -24.65 -14.67 -10.69
C GLN A 926 -25.09 -15.50 -9.47
N ARG A 927 -25.13 -16.84 -9.57
CA ARG A 927 -25.49 -17.74 -8.46
C ARG A 927 -24.43 -17.77 -7.36
N PHE A 928 -23.19 -17.36 -7.60
CA PHE A 928 -22.20 -17.23 -6.51
C PHE A 928 -22.45 -15.96 -5.67
N SER A 929 -23.03 -14.91 -6.26
CA SER A 929 -23.31 -13.64 -5.60
C SER A 929 -24.74 -13.51 -5.06
N SER A 930 -25.54 -14.59 -5.10
CA SER A 930 -26.95 -14.64 -4.69
C SER A 930 -27.15 -15.60 -3.52
#